data_AF-A0A8H3M875-F1
#
_entry.id   AF-A0A8H3M875-F1
#
_cell.length_a   1.000
_cell.length_b   1.000
_cell.length_c   1.000
_cell.angle_alpha   90.00
_cell.angle_beta   90.00
_cell.angle_gamma   90.00
#
_symmetry.space_group_name_H-M   'P 1'
#
loop_
_entity.id
_entity.type
_entity.pdbx_description
1 polymer ?
#
loop_
_entity_poly.entity_id
_entity_poly.type
_entity_poly.pdbx_seq_one_letter_code
_entity_poly.pdbx_strand_id
1 'polypeptide(L)'
;MNGKEISNYPKDSNIVWKDNKRTFYYKIIKAGTYPKDILCYIKKPSSYSIPHGYVIQTTWNRNTCTVQCSINYINNKPTYVIKFGDNFSNQVVSNKSSSDVATLFHKVNRLFIVNLLFNFNLLNILLQNFKQISQRTNTRTSGVLLFGLHLDSVHQYRIKTHKKRILKPVNEASYSTLTKRAKSMTKQILVDFTNISKNHYNPVDKPILEKVQFSVNNYRFKVNVNENIETKEYKSETMMMVVDNEQISRDAYRKLTTIEDELPREWTIAEKRIQINKYMDNKIKINTVTMPQYMDINPNENSDIFDPEVIEEVTTSIGKGGQRRIKDILKFIIPNLVKRGILNIQEPSINIRISGDGRNVGKKVKHVMITFAILEDIENLYNPNYHYTVVLYPGLENYKSLDISTMLFREELQELKEIGININGINWMVNMYFSSDWKFLTICLGFNSANSLFFCPWCTIMKKDIANIEKEWLISKKMEDINTYNGHHSTPLFSMISLDNWIPDELHIMLRVMDRLWNLLLHEIEESGYFNDIAREIIVKEMNRIKVNFHFWQEKDCRSWSFTSLMGQDKLKVLEFFDLNKVLPPTRANVIRNLWNGFFDLYTAIRDPTTDSKIFKKNAKMWLKIFLTPSTGIPNSDNFVQGLYRPSDVTPYIHVLVFHVHEFMERHKKWGLKSFSCAPVENKNHQHVTQFFRKTLRDGGNGTNRKLAILQILEFENRKLYYNCNDFHNIPNTIKLQI
;
A
#
# COMPACT_ATOMS: atom_id res chain seq x y z
N MET A 1 -49.90 2.00 51.78
CA MET A 1 -51.33 1.97 51.41
C MET A 1 -51.43 1.16 50.13
N ASN A 2 -52.30 0.14 50.05
CA ASN A 2 -52.39 -0.75 48.88
C ASN A 2 -53.50 -0.27 47.93
N GLY A 3 -53.21 0.76 47.13
CA GLY A 3 -54.13 1.27 46.11
C GLY A 3 -53.38 1.72 44.86
N LYS A 4 -54.10 1.86 43.74
CA LYS A 4 -53.54 2.20 42.43
C LYS A 4 -53.92 3.63 42.05
N GLU A 5 -52.90 4.40 41.66
CA GLU A 5 -53.07 5.72 41.06
C GLU A 5 -53.26 5.62 39.54
N ILE A 6 -54.19 6.40 39.00
CA ILE A 6 -54.43 6.59 37.57
C ILE A 6 -54.26 8.09 37.31
N SER A 7 -53.14 8.46 36.67
CA SER A 7 -52.69 9.84 36.48
C SER A 7 -51.85 9.99 35.22
N ASN A 8 -52.01 11.13 34.52
CA ASN A 8 -51.10 11.61 33.47
C ASN A 8 -50.48 12.97 33.86
N TYR A 9 -50.40 13.25 35.17
CA TYR A 9 -49.86 14.50 35.72
C TYR A 9 -48.38 14.70 35.29
N PRO A 10 -47.97 15.90 34.84
CA PRO A 10 -48.68 17.19 34.91
C PRO A 10 -49.56 17.54 33.69
N LYS A 11 -49.72 16.66 32.69
CA LYS A 11 -50.54 16.95 31.50
C LYS A 11 -52.03 17.09 31.82
N ASP A 12 -52.52 16.30 32.78
CA ASP A 12 -53.86 16.43 33.36
C ASP A 12 -53.74 16.66 34.87
N SER A 13 -54.50 17.62 35.38
CA SER A 13 -54.54 17.98 36.81
C SER A 13 -55.46 17.08 37.63
N ASN A 14 -56.30 16.27 37.00
CA ASN A 14 -57.19 15.33 37.67
C ASN A 14 -56.49 13.99 37.87
N ILE A 15 -56.57 13.46 39.10
CA ILE A 15 -55.95 12.19 39.48
C ILE A 15 -57.00 11.33 40.17
N VAL A 16 -57.09 10.06 39.76
CA VAL A 16 -57.99 9.09 40.40
C VAL A 16 -57.16 8.06 41.14
N TRP A 17 -57.47 7.86 42.43
CA TRP A 17 -56.84 6.82 43.23
C TRP A 17 -57.90 5.85 43.74
N LYS A 18 -57.65 4.54 43.58
CA LYS A 18 -58.60 3.49 43.97
C LYS A 18 -57.90 2.42 44.81
N ASP A 19 -58.54 2.03 45.91
CA ASP A 19 -58.24 0.77 46.62
C ASP A 19 -59.44 -0.18 46.53
N ASN A 20 -59.31 -1.39 47.11
CA ASN A 20 -60.35 -2.42 47.06
C ASN A 20 -61.69 -2.00 47.72
N LYS A 21 -61.74 -0.85 48.43
CA LYS A 21 -62.90 -0.40 49.21
C LYS A 21 -63.38 1.02 48.86
N ARG A 22 -62.54 1.88 48.28
CA ARG A 22 -62.79 3.33 48.09
C ARG A 22 -62.14 3.87 46.83
N THR A 23 -62.82 4.82 46.19
CA THR A 23 -62.28 5.65 45.10
C THR A 23 -62.18 7.09 45.59
N PHE A 24 -61.06 7.74 45.32
CA PHE A 24 -60.84 9.17 45.57
C PHE A 24 -60.54 9.89 44.25
N TYR A 25 -61.19 11.02 44.05
CA TYR A 25 -60.93 11.93 42.95
C TYR A 25 -60.22 13.17 43.49
N TYR A 26 -59.07 13.48 42.88
CA TYR A 26 -58.25 14.63 43.21
C TYR A 26 -58.15 15.56 42.01
N LYS A 27 -58.16 16.87 42.27
CA LYS A 27 -57.78 17.90 41.30
C LYS A 27 -56.64 18.72 41.88
N ILE A 28 -55.47 18.66 41.24
CA ILE A 28 -54.27 19.39 41.68
C ILE A 28 -54.40 20.85 41.26
N ILE A 29 -54.58 21.76 42.23
CA ILE A 29 -54.66 23.21 41.97
C ILE A 29 -53.25 23.81 41.98
N LYS A 30 -52.44 23.46 42.97
CA LYS A 30 -51.02 23.82 43.06
C LYS A 30 -50.24 22.66 43.64
N ALA A 31 -49.20 22.20 42.94
CA ALA A 31 -48.37 21.09 43.43
C ALA A 31 -47.44 21.49 44.59
N GLY A 32 -47.06 22.76 44.74
CA GLY A 32 -46.12 23.17 45.77
C GLY A 32 -44.72 22.56 45.60
N THR A 33 -43.80 22.89 46.50
CA THR A 33 -42.39 22.45 46.49
C THR A 33 -41.98 21.82 47.80
N TYR A 34 -40.91 21.02 47.79
CA TYR A 34 -40.31 20.54 49.03
C TYR A 34 -39.31 21.58 49.55
N PRO A 35 -39.54 22.22 50.72
CA PRO A 35 -38.58 23.16 51.28
C PRO A 35 -37.29 22.41 51.65
N LYS A 36 -36.11 22.98 51.32
CA LYS A 36 -34.82 22.27 51.46
C LYS A 36 -34.40 22.07 52.93
N ASP A 37 -34.54 23.10 53.76
CA ASP A 37 -33.91 23.12 55.10
C ASP A 37 -34.89 22.79 56.24
N ILE A 38 -36.20 22.76 55.97
CA ILE A 38 -37.26 22.58 56.98
C ILE A 38 -38.26 21.48 56.59
N LEU A 39 -37.88 20.54 55.71
CA LEU A 39 -38.77 19.50 55.20
C LEU A 39 -39.28 18.60 56.35
N CYS A 40 -40.60 18.49 56.47
CA CYS A 40 -41.25 17.62 57.44
C CYS A 40 -41.81 16.37 56.76
N TYR A 41 -41.99 15.31 57.54
CA TYR A 41 -42.52 14.03 57.08
C TYR A 41 -43.69 13.58 57.96
N ILE A 42 -44.61 12.81 57.39
CA ILE A 42 -45.66 12.12 58.15
C ILE A 42 -45.04 10.94 58.91
N LYS A 43 -45.45 10.73 60.17
CA LYS A 43 -44.96 9.62 61.03
C LYS A 43 -45.29 8.24 60.42
N LYS A 44 -44.38 7.26 60.58
CA LYS A 44 -44.48 5.86 60.09
C LYS A 44 -45.87 5.23 60.37
N PRO A 45 -46.38 4.31 59.51
CA PRO A 45 -45.64 3.33 58.68
C PRO A 45 -45.32 3.73 57.23
N SER A 46 -45.84 4.84 56.69
CA SER A 46 -45.47 5.35 55.36
C SER A 46 -45.06 6.81 55.46
N SER A 47 -43.77 7.11 55.27
CA SER A 47 -43.20 8.45 55.46
C SER A 47 -43.36 9.28 54.19
N TYR A 48 -44.33 10.20 54.16
CA TYR A 48 -44.55 11.10 53.03
C TYR A 48 -44.00 12.50 53.33
N SER A 49 -43.23 13.05 52.40
CA SER A 49 -42.70 14.42 52.47
C SER A 49 -43.83 15.45 52.36
N ILE A 50 -43.81 16.46 53.22
CA ILE A 50 -44.86 17.49 53.28
C ILE A 50 -44.46 18.69 52.40
N PRO A 51 -45.24 19.01 51.36
CA PRO A 51 -44.94 20.14 50.47
C PRO A 51 -45.37 21.49 51.08
N HIS A 52 -44.68 22.56 50.67
CA HIS A 52 -45.05 23.95 50.91
C HIS A 52 -45.82 24.52 49.71
N GLY A 53 -46.86 25.32 49.93
CA GLY A 53 -47.64 25.96 48.85
C GLY A 53 -48.53 24.99 48.07
N TYR A 54 -48.93 23.88 48.70
CA TYR A 54 -49.68 22.81 48.06
C TYR A 54 -51.18 22.98 48.26
N VAL A 55 -51.97 22.84 47.18
CA VAL A 55 -53.42 23.00 47.19
C VAL A 55 -54.06 21.96 46.28
N ILE A 56 -55.04 21.22 46.80
CA ILE A 56 -55.82 20.24 46.04
C ILE A 56 -57.30 20.30 46.40
N GLN A 57 -58.13 19.82 45.49
CA GLN A 57 -59.53 19.50 45.78
C GLN A 57 -59.72 17.99 45.78
N THR A 58 -60.45 17.48 46.76
CA THR A 58 -60.71 16.05 46.94
C THR A 58 -62.19 15.82 47.20
N THR A 59 -62.78 14.81 46.55
CA THR A 59 -64.17 14.40 46.82
C THR A 59 -64.26 13.53 48.07
N TRP A 60 -65.20 13.85 48.96
CA TRP A 60 -65.44 13.17 50.24
C TRP A 60 -66.90 12.72 50.38
N ASN A 61 -67.14 11.56 51.00
CA ASN A 61 -68.45 10.95 51.29
C ASN A 61 -69.32 10.61 50.06
N ARG A 62 -69.19 9.39 49.49
CA ARG A 62 -69.96 8.89 48.30
C ARG A 62 -70.12 9.93 47.16
N ASN A 63 -69.07 10.72 46.90
CA ASN A 63 -68.99 11.74 45.84
C ASN A 63 -69.91 12.97 46.00
N THR A 64 -70.50 13.24 47.17
CA THR A 64 -71.46 14.36 47.32
C THR A 64 -70.86 15.66 47.87
N CYS A 65 -69.67 15.64 48.49
CA CYS A 65 -69.03 16.87 49.01
C CYS A 65 -67.59 17.02 48.50
N THR A 66 -67.27 18.16 47.90
CA THR A 66 -65.88 18.52 47.53
C THR A 66 -65.25 19.36 48.63
N VAL A 67 -64.04 19.00 49.06
CA VAL A 67 -63.26 19.77 50.02
C VAL A 67 -61.96 20.24 49.40
N GLN A 68 -61.51 21.44 49.77
CA GLN A 68 -60.22 21.98 49.34
C GLN A 68 -59.20 21.87 50.47
N CYS A 69 -58.14 21.11 50.25
CA CYS A 69 -57.07 20.90 51.20
C CYS A 69 -55.84 21.71 50.78
N SER A 70 -55.22 22.41 51.73
CA SER A 70 -53.99 23.17 51.47
C SER A 70 -52.96 23.06 52.59
N ILE A 71 -51.68 23.08 52.21
CA ILE A 71 -50.55 22.97 53.12
C ILE A 71 -49.58 24.12 52.86
N ASN A 72 -49.32 24.91 53.90
CA ASN A 72 -48.33 25.97 53.90
C ASN A 72 -47.44 25.84 55.13
N TYR A 73 -46.18 26.23 55.00
CA TYR A 73 -45.28 26.35 56.16
C TYR A 73 -45.42 27.76 56.73
N ILE A 74 -45.78 27.85 58.00
CA ILE A 74 -45.87 29.09 58.77
C ILE A 74 -44.97 28.91 59.99
N ASN A 75 -44.05 29.85 60.23
CA ASN A 75 -43.05 29.75 61.32
C ASN A 75 -42.30 28.41 61.32
N ASN A 76 -41.81 27.99 60.14
CA ASN A 76 -41.09 26.72 59.91
C ASN A 76 -41.85 25.43 60.26
N LYS A 77 -43.17 25.49 60.47
CA LYS A 77 -44.02 24.31 60.73
C LYS A 77 -45.13 24.18 59.69
N PRO A 78 -45.47 22.94 59.25
CA PRO A 78 -46.55 22.72 58.31
C PRO A 78 -47.90 23.01 58.97
N THR A 79 -48.66 23.90 58.36
CA THR A 79 -50.04 24.22 58.72
C THR A 79 -50.97 23.64 57.67
N TYR A 80 -51.91 22.80 58.12
CA TYR A 80 -52.87 22.09 57.30
C TYR A 80 -54.23 22.78 57.40
N VAL A 81 -54.84 23.07 56.25
CA VAL A 81 -56.15 23.73 56.16
C VAL A 81 -57.07 22.90 55.28
N ILE A 82 -58.29 22.64 55.76
CA ILE A 82 -59.39 22.08 54.98
C ILE A 82 -60.50 23.12 54.90
N LYS A 83 -60.86 23.52 53.68
CA LYS A 83 -62.03 24.37 53.42
C LYS A 83 -63.18 23.54 52.86
N PHE A 84 -64.41 23.83 53.28
CA PHE A 84 -65.63 23.08 52.98
C PHE A 84 -66.90 23.95 53.07
N GLY A 85 -68.04 23.41 52.66
CA GLY A 85 -69.31 24.16 52.54
C GLY A 85 -69.41 24.92 51.21
N ASP A 86 -70.53 25.63 51.01
CA ASP A 86 -70.79 26.36 49.77
C ASP A 86 -69.69 27.40 49.53
N ASN A 87 -69.11 27.37 48.32
CA ASN A 87 -67.97 28.17 47.90
C ASN A 87 -66.75 28.10 48.84
N PHE A 88 -66.58 27.00 49.58
CA PHE A 88 -65.49 26.82 50.56
C PHE A 88 -65.46 27.90 51.67
N SER A 89 -66.64 28.37 52.07
CA SER A 89 -66.84 29.42 53.07
C SER A 89 -66.39 29.05 54.49
N ASN A 90 -66.39 27.76 54.84
CA ASN A 90 -65.94 27.27 56.15
C ASN A 90 -64.53 26.69 56.07
N GLN A 91 -63.75 26.82 57.15
CA GLN A 91 -62.42 26.23 57.23
C GLN A 91 -62.10 25.66 58.61
N VAL A 92 -61.29 24.60 58.63
CA VAL A 92 -60.60 24.12 59.82
C VAL A 92 -59.10 24.13 59.57
N VAL A 93 -58.35 24.46 60.62
CA VAL A 93 -56.89 24.61 60.57
C VAL A 93 -56.27 23.76 61.69
N SER A 94 -55.18 23.08 61.38
CA SER A 94 -54.31 22.45 62.39
C SER A 94 -52.84 22.61 62.02
N ASN A 95 -52.01 22.85 63.02
CA ASN A 95 -50.55 22.79 62.93
C ASN A 95 -49.97 21.48 63.48
N LYS A 96 -50.82 20.50 63.86
CA LYS A 96 -50.39 19.23 64.46
C LYS A 96 -50.11 18.15 63.42
N SER A 97 -51.08 17.84 62.56
CA SER A 97 -50.93 16.88 61.46
C SER A 97 -52.11 16.95 60.48
N SER A 98 -51.94 16.38 59.28
CA SER A 98 -53.02 16.24 58.30
C SER A 98 -54.21 15.41 58.80
N SER A 99 -53.96 14.40 59.64
CA SER A 99 -55.02 13.57 60.23
C SER A 99 -55.74 14.28 61.38
N ASP A 100 -55.06 15.18 62.08
CA ASP A 100 -55.67 16.01 63.14
C ASP A 100 -56.68 17.00 62.54
N VAL A 101 -56.29 17.73 61.49
CA VAL A 101 -57.23 18.62 60.79
C VAL A 101 -58.40 17.86 60.15
N ALA A 102 -58.17 16.64 59.63
CA ALA A 102 -59.24 15.79 59.13
C ALA A 102 -60.22 15.38 60.24
N THR A 103 -59.72 15.11 61.44
CA THR A 103 -60.56 14.79 62.61
C THR A 103 -61.36 16.01 63.07
N LEU A 104 -60.76 17.21 63.09
CA LEU A 104 -61.45 18.47 63.36
C LEU A 104 -62.54 18.74 62.33
N PHE A 105 -62.24 18.55 61.05
CA PHE A 105 -63.22 18.64 59.95
C PHE A 105 -64.41 17.71 60.21
N HIS A 106 -64.20 16.46 60.60
CA HIS A 106 -65.30 15.55 60.92
C HIS A 106 -66.16 16.00 62.10
N LYS A 107 -65.54 16.52 63.16
CA LYS A 107 -66.29 17.04 64.32
C LYS A 107 -67.15 18.24 63.93
N VAL A 108 -66.56 19.21 63.24
CA VAL A 108 -67.26 20.44 62.83
C VAL A 108 -68.33 20.14 61.80
N ASN A 109 -68.05 19.30 60.79
CA ASN A 109 -69.03 18.92 59.78
C ASN A 109 -70.20 18.12 60.38
N ARG A 110 -69.95 17.26 61.39
CA ARG A 110 -71.01 16.55 62.12
C ARG A 110 -71.89 17.52 62.92
N LEU A 111 -71.31 18.52 63.58
CA LEU A 111 -72.05 19.59 64.26
C LEU A 111 -72.82 20.49 63.28
N PHE A 112 -72.25 20.79 62.11
CA PHE A 112 -72.88 21.58 61.06
C PHE A 112 -74.08 20.85 60.45
N ILE A 113 -73.97 19.55 60.18
CA ILE A 113 -75.10 18.70 59.74
C ILE A 113 -76.17 18.58 60.82
N VAL A 114 -75.79 18.46 62.10
CA VAL A 114 -76.76 18.42 63.22
C VAL A 114 -77.50 19.76 63.35
N ASN A 115 -76.82 20.91 63.19
CA ASN A 115 -77.47 22.23 63.20
C ASN A 115 -78.35 22.46 61.95
N LEU A 116 -77.94 21.99 60.77
CA LEU A 116 -78.75 22.08 59.56
C LEU A 116 -80.04 21.24 59.67
N LEU A 117 -79.96 20.08 60.34
CA LEU A 117 -81.10 19.20 60.62
C LEU A 117 -82.02 19.73 61.73
N PHE A 118 -81.52 20.57 62.65
CA PHE A 118 -82.32 21.22 63.70
C PHE A 118 -83.21 22.36 63.18
N ASN A 119 -82.93 22.91 62.00
CA ASN A 119 -83.71 23.99 61.37
C ASN A 119 -84.89 23.50 60.50
N PHE A 120 -85.13 22.18 60.42
CA PHE A 120 -86.33 21.61 59.80
C PHE A 120 -87.18 20.93 60.87
N ASN A 121 -88.41 21.42 61.05
CA ASN A 121 -89.39 20.95 62.02
C ASN A 121 -89.87 19.51 61.72
N LEU A 122 -89.07 18.50 62.09
CA LEU A 122 -89.53 17.12 62.23
C LEU A 122 -88.83 16.46 63.44
N LEU A 123 -89.15 17.03 64.60
CA LEU A 123 -88.71 16.55 65.90
C LEU A 123 -89.47 15.24 66.24
N ASN A 124 -88.73 14.25 66.74
CA ASN A 124 -89.15 13.02 67.42
C ASN A 124 -89.10 11.67 66.69
N ILE A 125 -89.07 11.58 65.35
CA ILE A 125 -88.92 10.25 64.67
C ILE A 125 -87.46 9.90 64.36
N LEU A 126 -86.56 10.88 64.25
CA LEU A 126 -85.13 10.62 63.98
C LEU A 126 -84.26 10.40 65.23
N LEU A 127 -84.75 10.76 66.42
CA LEU A 127 -83.98 10.66 67.68
C LEU A 127 -83.77 9.21 68.15
N GLN A 128 -84.68 8.27 67.84
CA GLN A 128 -84.48 6.86 68.16
C GLN A 128 -83.48 6.16 67.21
N ASN A 129 -83.40 6.58 65.94
CA ASN A 129 -82.44 6.03 64.98
C ASN A 129 -81.01 6.58 65.14
N PHE A 130 -80.83 7.77 65.75
CA PHE A 130 -79.49 8.32 66.00
C PHE A 130 -78.75 7.67 67.18
N LYS A 131 -79.46 7.12 68.18
CA LYS A 131 -78.82 6.38 69.28
C LYS A 131 -78.26 5.02 68.82
N GLN A 132 -78.89 4.34 67.85
CA GLN A 132 -78.35 3.11 67.24
C GLN A 132 -77.27 3.35 66.16
N ILE A 133 -77.23 4.51 65.51
CA ILE A 133 -76.13 4.89 64.58
C ILE A 133 -74.89 5.40 65.36
N SER A 134 -75.05 5.79 66.63
CA SER A 134 -73.94 6.24 67.49
C SER A 134 -72.96 5.14 67.94
N GLN A 135 -73.22 3.87 67.63
CA GLN A 135 -72.32 2.74 67.93
C GLN A 135 -71.79 1.99 66.69
N ARG A 136 -72.02 2.49 65.46
CA ARG A 136 -71.44 1.87 64.25
C ARG A 136 -70.60 2.85 63.44
N THR A 137 -69.31 2.55 63.39
CA THR A 137 -68.26 3.06 62.50
C THR A 137 -67.56 4.37 62.90
N ASN A 138 -66.55 4.24 63.77
CA ASN A 138 -65.40 5.17 63.84
C ASN A 138 -64.65 5.16 62.50
N THR A 139 -65.16 5.84 61.47
CA THR A 139 -64.42 6.02 60.22
C THR A 139 -63.41 7.15 60.37
N ARG A 140 -62.25 6.83 60.96
CA ARG A 140 -61.07 7.70 60.96
C ARG A 140 -60.61 7.89 59.50
N THR A 141 -60.88 9.04 58.91
CA THR A 141 -60.34 9.38 57.59
C THR A 141 -58.87 9.71 57.71
N SER A 142 -58.04 9.02 56.93
CA SER A 142 -56.61 9.31 56.89
C SER A 142 -56.39 10.69 56.27
N GLY A 143 -55.72 11.59 56.99
CA GLY A 143 -55.31 12.89 56.44
C GLY A 143 -54.38 12.76 55.23
N VAL A 144 -53.65 11.65 55.13
CA VAL A 144 -52.80 11.33 53.96
C VAL A 144 -53.63 11.11 52.69
N LEU A 145 -54.81 10.47 52.83
CA LEU A 145 -55.74 10.28 51.72
C LEU A 145 -56.42 11.60 51.38
N LEU A 146 -56.95 12.31 52.38
CA LEU A 146 -57.68 13.56 52.14
C LEU A 146 -56.82 14.64 51.44
N PHE A 147 -55.54 14.75 51.84
CA PHE A 147 -54.57 15.66 51.23
C PHE A 147 -53.83 15.06 50.01
N GLY A 148 -54.14 13.84 49.56
CA GLY A 148 -53.45 13.26 48.41
C GLY A 148 -51.92 13.19 48.54
N LEU A 149 -51.39 13.09 49.76
CA LEU A 149 -49.92 13.12 50.00
C LEU A 149 -49.19 11.86 49.53
N HIS A 150 -49.96 10.82 49.19
CA HIS A 150 -49.50 9.55 48.66
C HIS A 150 -49.46 9.50 47.12
N LEU A 151 -49.81 10.59 46.43
CA LEU A 151 -49.83 10.63 44.96
C LEU A 151 -48.39 10.69 44.41
N ASP A 152 -47.97 9.61 43.76
CA ASP A 152 -46.61 9.39 43.27
C ASP A 152 -46.29 10.29 42.07
N SER A 153 -47.26 10.52 41.17
CA SER A 153 -47.03 11.37 39.98
C SER A 153 -46.68 12.81 40.36
N VAL A 154 -47.34 13.35 41.40
CA VAL A 154 -47.07 14.70 41.93
C VAL A 154 -45.73 14.73 42.67
N HIS A 155 -45.36 13.66 43.39
CA HIS A 155 -44.04 13.55 44.02
C HIS A 155 -42.90 13.55 42.99
N GLN A 156 -43.01 12.76 41.93
CA GLN A 156 -42.00 12.68 40.86
C GLN A 156 -41.83 14.00 40.12
N TYR A 157 -42.92 14.73 39.90
CA TYR A 157 -42.88 16.07 39.30
C TYR A 157 -42.04 17.05 40.12
N ARG A 158 -42.14 17.03 41.46
CA ARG A 158 -41.39 17.92 42.35
C ARG A 158 -39.87 17.66 42.37
N ILE A 159 -39.42 16.44 42.05
CA ILE A 159 -37.99 16.07 42.09
C ILE A 159 -37.25 16.41 40.78
N LYS A 160 -37.94 16.37 39.62
CA LYS A 160 -37.29 16.52 38.30
C LYS A 160 -36.78 17.94 37.99
N THR A 161 -37.26 18.99 38.65
CA THR A 161 -37.07 20.39 38.22
C THR A 161 -35.76 21.08 38.63
N HIS A 162 -34.78 20.42 39.30
CA HIS A 162 -33.62 21.14 39.88
C HIS A 162 -32.19 20.55 39.70
N LYS A 163 -31.75 20.07 38.52
CA LYS A 163 -30.31 19.82 38.27
C LYS A 163 -29.80 20.29 36.89
N LYS A 164 -29.19 21.49 36.81
CA LYS A 164 -28.22 21.85 35.74
C LYS A 164 -26.82 21.47 36.24
N ARG A 165 -26.08 20.63 35.51
CA ARG A 165 -24.68 20.26 35.83
C ARG A 165 -23.71 21.27 35.18
N ILE A 166 -22.81 21.85 35.96
CA ILE A 166 -21.69 22.68 35.48
C ILE A 166 -20.59 21.77 34.91
N LEU A 167 -20.08 22.09 33.72
CA LEU A 167 -18.99 21.32 33.08
C LEU A 167 -17.63 21.72 33.67
N LYS A 168 -16.80 20.73 34.02
CA LYS A 168 -15.41 20.97 34.45
C LYS A 168 -14.56 21.57 33.32
N PRO A 169 -13.57 22.44 33.62
CA PRO A 169 -12.54 22.89 32.68
C PRO A 169 -11.81 21.74 31.99
N VAL A 170 -11.26 21.98 30.79
CA VAL A 170 -10.59 20.94 29.98
C VAL A 170 -9.40 20.32 30.70
N ASN A 171 -8.61 21.13 31.41
CA ASN A 171 -7.42 20.70 32.15
C ASN A 171 -7.75 19.82 33.38
N GLU A 172 -9.00 19.85 33.84
CA GLU A 172 -9.50 19.09 35.00
C GLU A 172 -10.41 17.92 34.60
N ALA A 173 -10.63 17.74 33.30
CA ALA A 173 -11.48 16.69 32.75
C ALA A 173 -10.64 15.49 32.32
N SER A 174 -11.11 14.28 32.63
CA SER A 174 -10.46 13.07 32.15
C SER A 174 -10.55 12.95 30.62
N TYR A 175 -9.60 12.24 30.02
CA TYR A 175 -9.59 11.97 28.57
C TYR A 175 -10.93 11.39 28.07
N SER A 176 -11.49 10.43 28.81
CA SER A 176 -12.84 9.87 28.56
C SER A 176 -13.94 10.94 28.53
N THR A 177 -13.90 11.92 29.44
CA THR A 177 -14.87 13.01 29.50
C THR A 177 -14.71 13.94 28.30
N LEU A 178 -13.48 14.30 27.94
CA LEU A 178 -13.18 15.12 26.76
C LEU A 178 -13.64 14.43 25.47
N THR A 179 -13.38 13.13 25.33
CA THR A 179 -13.85 12.33 24.19
C THR A 179 -15.37 12.31 24.08
N LYS A 180 -16.09 12.15 25.20
CA LYS A 180 -17.56 12.19 25.21
C LYS A 180 -18.10 13.56 24.80
N ARG A 181 -17.47 14.64 25.28
CA ARG A 181 -17.84 16.01 24.89
C ARG A 181 -17.62 16.25 23.40
N ALA A 182 -16.45 15.90 22.87
CA ALA A 182 -16.12 16.02 21.45
C ALA A 182 -17.09 15.24 20.56
N LYS A 183 -17.39 13.97 20.92
CA LYS A 183 -18.40 13.14 20.22
C LYS A 183 -19.80 13.76 20.26
N SER A 184 -20.21 14.30 21.40
CA SER A 184 -21.53 14.95 21.54
C SER A 184 -21.64 16.20 20.66
N MET A 185 -20.60 17.04 20.64
CA MET A 185 -20.56 18.24 19.80
C MET A 185 -20.59 17.87 18.32
N THR A 186 -19.78 16.88 17.91
CA THR A 186 -19.72 16.39 16.53
C THR A 186 -21.08 15.87 16.05
N LYS A 187 -21.85 15.18 16.91
CA LYS A 187 -23.21 14.75 16.58
C LYS A 187 -24.14 15.92 16.27
N GLN A 188 -24.03 17.00 17.03
CA GLN A 188 -24.84 18.20 16.77
C GLN A 188 -24.44 18.85 15.43
N ILE A 189 -23.14 18.99 15.19
CA ILE A 189 -22.61 19.53 13.93
C ILE A 189 -23.08 18.70 12.73
N LEU A 190 -23.13 17.36 12.84
CA LEU A 190 -23.63 16.50 11.77
C LEU A 190 -25.11 16.79 11.44
N VAL A 191 -25.95 16.98 12.46
CA VAL A 191 -27.36 17.34 12.28
C VAL A 191 -27.48 18.69 11.59
N ASP A 192 -26.73 19.67 12.05
CA ASP A 192 -26.76 21.03 11.52
C ASP A 192 -26.26 21.07 10.07
N PHE A 193 -25.15 20.36 9.77
CA PHE A 193 -24.61 20.20 8.41
C PHE A 193 -25.65 19.60 7.47
N THR A 194 -26.34 18.52 7.89
CA THR A 194 -27.35 17.84 7.07
C THR A 194 -28.55 18.75 6.73
N ASN A 195 -28.87 19.69 7.62
CA ASN A 195 -29.95 20.65 7.40
C ASN A 195 -29.50 21.82 6.52
N ILE A 196 -28.30 22.36 6.78
CA ILE A 196 -27.75 23.50 6.04
C ILE A 196 -27.41 23.10 4.61
N SER A 197 -26.84 21.92 4.40
CA SER A 197 -26.39 21.46 3.07
C SER A 197 -27.51 21.41 2.03
N LYS A 198 -28.75 21.14 2.45
CA LYS A 198 -29.95 21.16 1.58
C LYS A 198 -30.21 22.50 0.91
N ASN A 199 -29.72 23.59 1.49
CA ASN A 199 -29.89 24.94 0.94
C ASN A 199 -28.75 25.34 -0.01
N HIS A 200 -27.66 24.56 -0.06
CA HIS A 200 -26.45 24.91 -0.79
C HIS A 200 -26.07 23.92 -1.90
N TYR A 201 -26.63 22.70 -1.88
CA TYR A 201 -26.37 21.65 -2.87
C TYR A 201 -27.67 21.10 -3.46
N ASN A 202 -27.61 20.57 -4.69
CA ASN A 202 -28.78 19.96 -5.35
C ASN A 202 -29.20 18.68 -4.60
N PRO A 203 -30.50 18.32 -4.51
CA PRO A 203 -30.95 17.08 -3.89
C PRO A 203 -30.36 15.78 -4.48
N VAL A 204 -29.88 15.80 -5.73
CA VAL A 204 -29.16 14.66 -6.35
C VAL A 204 -27.75 14.52 -5.79
N ASP A 205 -27.12 15.63 -5.42
CA ASP A 205 -25.81 15.66 -4.78
C ASP A 205 -25.98 15.19 -3.33
N LYS A 206 -25.15 14.24 -2.90
CA LYS A 206 -25.20 13.68 -1.53
C LYS A 206 -24.07 14.26 -0.69
N PRO A 207 -24.21 15.47 -0.12
CA PRO A 207 -23.16 16.08 0.69
C PRO A 207 -22.94 15.27 1.97
N ILE A 208 -21.69 14.95 2.27
CA ILE A 208 -21.29 14.14 3.43
C ILE A 208 -20.33 14.96 4.30
N LEU A 209 -20.57 14.98 5.61
CA LEU A 209 -19.61 15.50 6.59
C LEU A 209 -18.62 14.38 6.94
N GLU A 210 -17.37 14.51 6.50
CA GLU A 210 -16.36 13.47 6.71
C GLU A 210 -15.67 13.56 8.08
N LYS A 211 -15.28 14.79 8.47
CA LYS A 211 -14.41 15.03 9.62
C LYS A 211 -14.72 16.39 10.25
N VAL A 212 -14.67 16.45 11.58
CA VAL A 212 -14.74 17.68 12.37
C VAL A 212 -13.42 17.85 13.11
N GLN A 213 -12.75 18.99 12.89
CA GLN A 213 -11.49 19.32 13.53
C GLN A 213 -11.59 20.67 14.23
N PHE A 214 -11.20 20.71 15.50
CA PHE A 214 -11.23 21.91 16.34
C PHE A 214 -10.22 21.80 17.48
N SER A 215 -9.88 22.91 18.10
CA SER A 215 -8.99 22.95 19.26
C SER A 215 -9.67 23.62 20.45
N VAL A 216 -9.37 23.13 21.65
CA VAL A 216 -9.71 23.80 22.91
C VAL A 216 -8.45 23.86 23.76
N ASN A 217 -7.95 25.07 23.99
CA ASN A 217 -6.62 25.31 24.55
C ASN A 217 -5.56 24.53 23.77
N ASN A 218 -4.75 23.72 24.46
CA ASN A 218 -3.67 22.93 23.88
C ASN A 218 -4.13 21.56 23.37
N TYR A 219 -5.43 21.25 23.44
CA TYR A 219 -5.99 20.00 22.94
C TYR A 219 -6.55 20.19 21.54
N ARG A 220 -6.07 19.39 20.59
CA ARG A 220 -6.64 19.28 19.25
C ARG A 220 -7.56 18.06 19.20
N PHE A 221 -8.80 18.28 18.79
CA PHE A 221 -9.79 17.24 18.59
C PHE A 221 -9.99 17.02 17.09
N LYS A 222 -9.88 15.77 16.67
CA LYS A 222 -10.10 15.31 15.30
C LYS A 222 -11.09 14.15 15.39
N VAL A 223 -12.31 14.38 14.92
CA VAL A 223 -13.40 13.39 15.00
C VAL A 223 -13.85 13.05 13.58
N ASN A 224 -13.60 11.81 13.18
CA ASN A 224 -14.10 11.27 11.92
C ASN A 224 -15.57 10.89 12.09
N VAL A 225 -16.43 11.41 11.21
CA VAL A 225 -17.89 11.26 11.28
C VAL A 225 -18.36 10.11 10.39
N ASN A 226 -17.77 10.01 9.20
CA ASN A 226 -17.87 8.88 8.30
C ASN A 226 -16.46 8.41 7.97
N GLU A 227 -15.95 7.45 8.75
CA GLU A 227 -14.73 6.74 8.36
C GLU A 227 -15.13 5.74 7.27
N ASN A 228 -14.97 6.12 6.00
CA ASN A 228 -15.13 5.17 4.92
C ASN A 228 -13.96 4.17 4.99
N ILE A 229 -14.29 2.93 5.33
CA ILE A 229 -13.33 1.81 5.47
C ILE A 229 -12.54 1.65 4.17
N GLU A 230 -13.20 1.78 3.03
CA GLU A 230 -12.57 1.69 1.70
C GLU A 230 -11.52 2.79 1.52
N THR A 231 -11.79 4.02 1.97
CA THR A 231 -10.84 5.14 1.85
C THR A 231 -9.63 4.97 2.77
N LYS A 232 -9.81 4.34 3.94
CA LYS A 232 -8.72 4.02 4.86
C LYS A 232 -7.86 2.87 4.33
N GLU A 233 -8.48 1.85 3.75
CA GLU A 233 -7.79 0.75 3.09
C GLU A 233 -7.00 1.24 1.89
N TYR A 234 -7.64 2.02 1.01
CA TYR A 234 -7.00 2.67 -0.12
C TYR A 234 -5.80 3.53 0.30
N LYS A 235 -5.96 4.45 1.27
CA LYS A 235 -4.85 5.27 1.79
C LYS A 235 -3.70 4.43 2.32
N SER A 236 -4.00 3.32 3.01
CA SER A 236 -2.99 2.41 3.55
C SER A 236 -2.26 1.66 2.44
N GLU A 237 -2.96 1.21 1.40
CA GLU A 237 -2.37 0.54 0.24
C GLU A 237 -1.53 1.48 -0.61
N THR A 238 -2.03 2.68 -0.93
CA THR A 238 -1.28 3.71 -1.65
C THR A 238 -0.03 4.11 -0.88
N MET A 239 -0.14 4.33 0.44
CA MET A 239 1.05 4.69 1.23
C MET A 239 2.03 3.53 1.35
N MET A 240 1.55 2.28 1.40
CA MET A 240 2.40 1.10 1.35
C MET A 240 3.16 0.99 0.03
N MET A 241 2.50 1.26 -1.11
CA MET A 241 3.13 1.33 -2.42
C MET A 241 4.22 2.41 -2.44
N VAL A 242 3.95 3.61 -1.92
CA VAL A 242 4.94 4.69 -1.83
C VAL A 242 6.13 4.28 -0.96
N VAL A 243 5.89 3.69 0.21
CA VAL A 243 6.95 3.21 1.11
C VAL A 243 7.84 2.18 0.42
N ASP A 244 7.25 1.25 -0.35
CA ASP A 244 8.00 0.26 -1.11
C ASP A 244 8.77 0.87 -2.30
N ASN A 245 8.11 1.69 -3.10
CA ASN A 245 8.69 2.31 -4.31
C ASN A 245 9.81 3.29 -3.97
N GLU A 246 9.56 4.20 -3.02
CA GLU A 246 10.48 5.26 -2.59
C GLU A 246 11.44 4.81 -1.50
N GLN A 247 11.39 3.53 -1.13
CA GLN A 247 12.36 2.92 -0.22
C GLN A 247 12.41 3.58 1.16
N ILE A 248 11.26 4.05 1.65
CA ILE A 248 11.15 4.77 2.92
C ILE A 248 11.38 3.77 4.07
N SER A 249 12.35 4.05 4.94
CA SER A 249 12.61 3.20 6.11
C SER A 249 11.46 3.29 7.12
N ARG A 250 11.31 2.25 7.93
CA ARG A 250 10.33 2.20 9.01
C ARG A 250 10.42 3.41 9.94
N ASP A 251 11.63 3.80 10.31
CA ASP A 251 11.87 4.94 11.21
C ASP A 251 11.65 6.28 10.52
N ALA A 252 11.99 6.41 9.23
CA ALA A 252 11.65 7.59 8.46
C ALA A 252 10.13 7.76 8.35
N TYR A 253 9.40 6.69 8.06
CA TYR A 253 7.94 6.71 8.00
C TYR A 253 7.31 7.04 9.36
N ARG A 254 7.84 6.48 10.46
CA ARG A 254 7.41 6.84 11.82
C ARG A 254 7.55 8.33 12.07
N LYS A 255 8.70 8.93 11.74
CA LYS A 255 8.90 10.39 11.85
C LYS A 255 7.89 11.17 10.99
N LEU A 256 7.63 10.75 9.75
CA LEU A 256 6.60 11.38 8.91
C LEU A 256 5.21 11.35 9.58
N THR A 257 4.79 10.21 10.10
CA THR A 257 3.51 10.06 10.83
C THR A 257 3.43 10.78 12.18
N THR A 258 4.54 11.35 12.68
CA THR A 258 4.49 12.26 13.85
C THR A 258 4.17 13.70 13.45
N ILE A 259 4.48 14.09 12.21
CA ILE A 259 4.25 15.43 11.69
C ILE A 259 2.86 15.51 11.05
N GLU A 260 2.51 14.52 10.22
CA GLU A 260 1.24 14.46 9.51
C GLU A 260 0.31 13.42 10.15
N ASP A 261 -0.79 13.89 10.74
CA ASP A 261 -1.73 13.06 11.48
C ASP A 261 -2.78 12.39 10.59
N GLU A 262 -2.79 12.68 9.28
CA GLU A 262 -3.61 12.00 8.28
C GLU A 262 -2.97 10.76 7.66
N LEU A 263 -1.66 10.56 7.86
CA LEU A 263 -0.97 9.38 7.36
C LEU A 263 -1.33 8.13 8.21
N PRO A 264 -1.55 6.96 7.57
CA PRO A 264 -1.72 5.71 8.29
C PRO A 264 -0.54 5.43 9.22
N ARG A 265 -0.78 4.92 10.43
CA ARG A 265 0.31 4.58 11.35
C ARG A 265 1.19 3.48 10.78
N GLU A 266 2.47 3.47 11.17
CA GLU A 266 3.45 2.49 10.68
C GLU A 266 2.99 1.04 10.85
N TRP A 267 2.41 0.68 11.99
CA TRP A 267 1.90 -0.67 12.23
C TRP A 267 0.75 -1.04 11.26
N THR A 268 -0.07 -0.08 10.84
CA THR A 268 -1.13 -0.29 9.84
C THR A 268 -0.54 -0.60 8.46
N ILE A 269 0.55 0.06 8.08
CA ILE A 269 1.30 -0.24 6.85
C ILE A 269 1.95 -1.62 6.93
N ALA A 270 2.52 -1.99 8.08
CA ALA A 270 3.11 -3.31 8.30
C ALA A 270 2.05 -4.44 8.22
N GLU A 271 0.88 -4.25 8.82
CA GLU A 271 -0.25 -5.19 8.71
C GLU A 271 -0.73 -5.33 7.27
N LYS A 272 -0.91 -4.21 6.55
CA LYS A 272 -1.33 -4.22 5.14
C LYS A 272 -0.29 -4.92 4.26
N ARG A 273 1.02 -4.76 4.54
CA ARG A 273 2.11 -5.50 3.86
C ARG A 273 1.96 -7.00 4.04
N ILE A 274 1.67 -7.47 5.25
CA ILE A 274 1.43 -8.89 5.54
C ILE A 274 0.19 -9.40 4.80
N GLN A 275 -0.90 -8.61 4.76
CA GLN A 275 -2.13 -8.96 4.04
C GLN A 275 -1.87 -9.12 2.55
N ILE A 276 -1.19 -8.16 1.91
CA ILE A 276 -0.87 -8.22 0.49
C ILE A 276 0.09 -9.37 0.20
N ASN A 277 1.10 -9.60 1.04
CA ASN A 277 1.99 -10.75 0.87
C ASN A 277 1.21 -12.08 0.91
N LYS A 278 0.27 -12.25 1.85
CA LYS A 278 -0.59 -13.45 1.91
C LYS A 278 -1.49 -13.57 0.69
N TYR A 279 -2.09 -12.46 0.24
CA TYR A 279 -2.89 -12.43 -0.97
C TYR A 279 -2.07 -12.86 -2.19
N MET A 280 -0.86 -12.29 -2.34
CA MET A 280 0.01 -12.60 -3.47
C MET A 280 0.59 -14.00 -3.40
N ASP A 281 0.90 -14.54 -2.22
CA ASP A 281 1.37 -15.93 -2.08
C ASP A 281 0.28 -16.94 -2.51
N ASN A 282 -1.00 -16.61 -2.29
CA ASN A 282 -2.12 -17.40 -2.82
C ASN A 282 -2.29 -17.30 -4.35
N LYS A 283 -1.81 -16.22 -4.98
CA LYS A 283 -1.93 -15.98 -6.43
C LYS A 283 -0.71 -16.42 -7.21
N ILE A 284 0.48 -16.13 -6.69
CA ILE A 284 1.80 -16.37 -7.26
C ILE A 284 2.69 -16.84 -6.11
N LYS A 285 2.59 -18.14 -5.83
CA LYS A 285 3.36 -18.77 -4.75
C LYS A 285 4.85 -18.71 -5.03
N ILE A 286 5.64 -18.39 -4.00
CA ILE A 286 7.10 -18.44 -4.07
C ILE A 286 7.55 -19.81 -3.55
N ASN A 287 8.10 -20.63 -4.45
CA ASN A 287 8.66 -21.93 -4.13
C ASN A 287 10.15 -21.81 -3.82
N THR A 288 10.65 -22.62 -2.90
CA THR A 288 12.09 -22.71 -2.62
C THR A 288 12.71 -23.89 -3.35
N VAL A 289 13.87 -23.67 -3.98
CA VAL A 289 14.68 -24.73 -4.59
C VAL A 289 15.98 -24.89 -3.84
N THR A 290 16.34 -26.14 -3.52
CA THR A 290 17.63 -26.43 -2.90
C THR A 290 18.72 -26.36 -3.96
N MET A 291 19.67 -25.44 -3.78
CA MET A 291 20.82 -25.27 -4.66
C MET A 291 22.02 -26.08 -4.14
N PRO A 292 22.86 -26.62 -5.03
CA PRO A 292 24.12 -27.23 -4.61
C PRO A 292 24.98 -26.22 -3.85
N GLN A 293 25.52 -26.63 -2.71
CA GLN A 293 26.42 -25.79 -1.92
C GLN A 293 27.71 -25.58 -2.70
N TYR A 294 28.01 -24.32 -3.06
CA TYR A 294 29.26 -23.97 -3.70
C TYR A 294 29.75 -22.62 -3.16
N MET A 295 30.95 -22.61 -2.59
CA MET A 295 31.67 -21.41 -2.16
C MET A 295 32.74 -21.14 -3.21
N ASP A 296 32.53 -20.15 -4.06
CA ASP A 296 33.56 -19.71 -4.99
C ASP A 296 34.48 -18.71 -4.27
N ILE A 297 35.72 -19.12 -3.99
CA ILE A 297 36.74 -18.30 -3.33
C ILE A 297 37.64 -17.75 -4.43
N ASN A 298 37.21 -16.68 -5.11
CA ASN A 298 38.11 -15.91 -5.96
C ASN A 298 38.43 -14.57 -5.28
N PRO A 299 39.58 -14.43 -4.60
CA PRO A 299 39.90 -13.26 -3.78
C PRO A 299 40.11 -11.96 -4.59
N ASN A 300 40.22 -12.05 -5.92
CA ASN A 300 40.51 -10.94 -6.82
C ASN A 300 39.26 -10.34 -7.50
N GLU A 301 38.05 -10.87 -7.27
CA GLU A 301 36.83 -10.23 -7.78
C GLU A 301 36.37 -9.10 -6.84
N ASN A 302 36.27 -7.88 -7.37
CA ASN A 302 35.73 -6.73 -6.64
C ASN A 302 34.25 -6.98 -6.30
N SER A 303 33.95 -7.06 -5.00
CA SER A 303 32.59 -7.18 -4.49
C SER A 303 31.89 -5.83 -4.46
N ASP A 304 30.60 -5.83 -4.79
CA ASP A 304 29.76 -4.65 -4.73
C ASP A 304 29.46 -4.17 -3.28
N ILE A 305 29.77 -5.00 -2.26
CA ILE A 305 29.37 -4.82 -0.86
C ILE A 305 30.42 -5.41 0.10
N PHE A 306 30.75 -4.67 1.16
CA PHE A 306 31.75 -5.01 2.18
C PHE A 306 31.17 -5.14 3.60
N ASP A 307 29.85 -5.03 3.77
CA ASP A 307 29.18 -5.12 5.07
C ASP A 307 29.17 -6.56 5.62
N PRO A 308 29.76 -6.82 6.80
CA PRO A 308 29.79 -8.15 7.42
C PRO A 308 28.41 -8.78 7.68
N GLU A 309 27.39 -7.99 8.04
CA GLU A 309 26.03 -8.52 8.31
C GLU A 309 25.38 -9.01 7.01
N VAL A 310 25.60 -8.29 5.91
CA VAL A 310 25.10 -8.65 4.59
C VAL A 310 25.80 -9.90 4.08
N ILE A 311 27.12 -10.00 4.31
CA ILE A 311 27.87 -11.22 4.00
C ILE A 311 27.32 -12.39 4.80
N GLU A 312 27.02 -12.24 6.09
CA GLU A 312 26.43 -13.29 6.93
C GLU A 312 25.02 -13.71 6.47
N GLU A 313 24.14 -12.76 6.13
CA GLU A 313 22.79 -13.04 5.61
C GLU A 313 22.82 -13.77 4.27
N VAL A 314 23.69 -13.33 3.36
CA VAL A 314 23.84 -14.00 2.07
C VAL A 314 24.47 -15.38 2.26
N THR A 315 25.43 -15.53 3.18
CA THR A 315 26.05 -16.82 3.52
C THR A 315 25.05 -17.79 4.15
N THR A 316 24.14 -17.33 5.01
CA THR A 316 23.07 -18.15 5.60
C THR A 316 21.97 -18.51 4.59
N SER A 317 21.87 -17.79 3.47
CA SER A 317 20.99 -18.12 2.34
C SER A 317 21.60 -19.07 1.30
N ILE A 318 22.88 -19.44 1.43
CA ILE A 318 23.56 -20.38 0.53
C ILE A 318 22.79 -21.70 0.49
N GLY A 319 22.51 -22.17 -0.73
CA GLY A 319 21.82 -23.43 -0.95
C GLY A 319 20.29 -23.32 -1.06
N LYS A 320 19.68 -22.12 -1.03
CA LYS A 320 18.23 -21.95 -1.27
C LYS A 320 17.94 -20.85 -2.29
N GLY A 321 17.47 -21.24 -3.47
CA GLY A 321 16.88 -20.35 -4.46
C GLY A 321 15.38 -20.17 -4.28
N GLY A 322 14.83 -19.14 -4.89
CA GLY A 322 13.40 -18.87 -4.99
C GLY A 322 12.92 -18.96 -6.44
N GLN A 323 11.72 -19.50 -6.62
CA GLN A 323 11.05 -19.64 -7.90
C GLN A 323 9.61 -19.14 -7.83
N ARG A 324 9.14 -18.54 -8.93
CA ARG A 324 7.74 -18.21 -9.17
C ARG A 324 7.29 -18.89 -10.45
N ARG A 325 6.09 -19.48 -10.43
CA ARG A 325 5.51 -20.14 -11.60
C ARG A 325 5.19 -19.10 -12.68
N ILE A 326 5.66 -19.31 -13.90
CA ILE A 326 5.39 -18.38 -15.01
C ILE A 326 3.89 -18.35 -15.32
N LYS A 327 3.21 -19.50 -15.23
CA LYS A 327 1.76 -19.61 -15.46
C LYS A 327 0.95 -18.75 -14.49
N ASP A 328 1.36 -18.69 -13.23
CA ASP A 328 0.67 -17.90 -12.21
C ASP A 328 0.90 -16.40 -12.42
N ILE A 329 2.12 -15.99 -12.79
CA ILE A 329 2.40 -14.60 -13.17
C ILE A 329 1.57 -14.21 -14.39
N LEU A 330 1.55 -15.03 -15.46
CA LEU A 330 0.77 -14.78 -16.67
C LEU A 330 -0.72 -14.65 -16.37
N LYS A 331 -1.31 -15.58 -15.59
CA LYS A 331 -2.71 -15.52 -15.13
C LYS A 331 -3.02 -14.22 -14.39
N PHE A 332 -2.06 -13.69 -13.65
CA PHE A 332 -2.24 -12.46 -12.89
C PHE A 332 -2.16 -11.20 -13.76
N ILE A 333 -1.23 -11.14 -14.73
CA ILE A 333 -0.97 -9.91 -15.51
C ILE A 333 -1.82 -9.80 -16.78
N ILE A 334 -2.17 -10.90 -17.44
CA ILE A 334 -2.86 -10.89 -18.74
C ILE A 334 -4.21 -10.16 -18.70
N PRO A 335 -5.09 -10.36 -17.70
CA PRO A 335 -6.34 -9.60 -17.61
C PRO A 335 -6.12 -8.08 -17.60
N ASN A 336 -5.08 -7.61 -16.91
CA ASN A 336 -4.74 -6.19 -16.87
C ASN A 336 -4.17 -5.68 -18.20
N LEU A 337 -3.33 -6.48 -18.88
CA LEU A 337 -2.81 -6.14 -20.20
C LEU A 337 -3.92 -6.04 -21.26
N VAL A 338 -4.93 -6.91 -21.19
CA VAL A 338 -6.13 -6.82 -22.02
C VAL A 338 -6.93 -5.55 -21.70
N LYS A 339 -7.15 -5.24 -20.42
CA LYS A 339 -7.85 -4.03 -19.99
C LYS A 339 -7.17 -2.75 -20.49
N ARG A 340 -5.84 -2.74 -20.53
CA ARG A 340 -5.01 -1.64 -21.05
C ARG A 340 -4.96 -1.57 -22.58
N GLY A 341 -5.56 -2.53 -23.29
CA GLY A 341 -5.53 -2.61 -24.76
C GLY A 341 -4.19 -3.06 -25.34
N ILE A 342 -3.29 -3.63 -24.53
CA ILE A 342 -1.98 -4.13 -24.97
C ILE A 342 -2.12 -5.50 -25.63
N LEU A 343 -2.97 -6.35 -25.09
CA LEU A 343 -3.27 -7.67 -25.64
C LEU A 343 -4.68 -7.70 -26.24
N ASN A 344 -4.80 -8.29 -27.43
CA ASN A 344 -6.06 -8.44 -28.14
C ASN A 344 -6.68 -9.82 -27.87
N ILE A 345 -7.92 -9.86 -27.37
CA ILE A 345 -8.65 -11.12 -27.15
C ILE A 345 -8.96 -11.85 -28.47
N GLN A 346 -9.14 -11.13 -29.57
CA GLN A 346 -9.45 -11.72 -30.87
C GLN A 346 -8.23 -12.44 -31.49
N GLU A 347 -7.03 -12.09 -31.03
CA GLU A 347 -5.76 -12.70 -31.44
C GLU A 347 -5.00 -13.15 -30.18
N PRO A 348 -5.43 -14.26 -29.54
CA PRO A 348 -4.94 -14.65 -28.23
C PRO A 348 -3.55 -15.29 -28.32
N SER A 349 -2.55 -14.46 -28.64
CA SER A 349 -1.15 -14.81 -28.71
C SER A 349 -0.33 -13.82 -27.88
N ILE A 350 0.72 -14.32 -27.23
CA ILE A 350 1.59 -13.53 -26.37
C ILE A 350 3.03 -13.85 -26.72
N ASN A 351 3.85 -12.83 -26.88
CA ASN A 351 5.26 -12.99 -27.20
C ASN A 351 6.06 -12.65 -25.94
N ILE A 352 6.69 -13.67 -25.34
CA ILE A 352 7.52 -13.50 -24.15
C ILE A 352 9.00 -13.54 -24.50
N ARG A 353 9.77 -12.65 -23.88
CA ARG A 353 11.23 -12.66 -23.94
C ARG A 353 11.79 -13.10 -22.62
N ILE A 354 12.56 -14.19 -22.62
CA ILE A 354 13.28 -14.72 -21.48
C ILE A 354 14.71 -14.18 -21.50
N SER A 355 15.21 -13.79 -20.33
CA SER A 355 16.57 -13.30 -20.15
C SER A 355 17.07 -13.70 -18.76
N GLY A 356 18.38 -13.77 -18.60
CA GLY A 356 18.99 -13.92 -17.29
C GLY A 356 20.34 -13.23 -17.22
N ASP A 357 20.82 -13.06 -15.99
CA ASP A 357 22.11 -12.43 -15.70
C ASP A 357 22.61 -12.89 -14.32
N GLY A 358 23.93 -13.01 -14.20
CA GLY A 358 24.64 -13.32 -12.97
C GLY A 358 25.35 -12.09 -12.42
N ARG A 359 25.15 -11.76 -11.13
CA ARG A 359 25.75 -10.58 -10.49
C ARG A 359 26.45 -10.92 -9.19
N ASN A 360 27.64 -10.35 -8.99
CA ASN A 360 28.34 -10.38 -7.71
C ASN A 360 27.64 -9.49 -6.70
N VAL A 361 27.23 -10.04 -5.56
CA VAL A 361 26.53 -9.31 -4.48
C VAL A 361 27.48 -9.02 -3.32
N GLY A 362 28.41 -9.94 -3.01
CA GLY A 362 29.45 -9.75 -1.99
C GLY A 362 30.74 -10.50 -2.34
N LYS A 363 31.78 -10.40 -1.49
CA LYS A 363 33.11 -11.01 -1.74
C LYS A 363 33.09 -12.51 -2.05
N LYS A 364 32.04 -13.22 -1.64
CA LYS A 364 31.94 -14.68 -1.76
C LYS A 364 30.61 -15.15 -2.34
N VAL A 365 29.72 -14.24 -2.76
CA VAL A 365 28.37 -14.63 -3.17
C VAL A 365 27.92 -13.89 -4.41
N LYS A 366 27.56 -14.69 -5.41
CA LYS A 366 26.96 -14.29 -6.68
C LYS A 366 25.50 -14.70 -6.65
N HIS A 367 24.62 -13.88 -7.20
CA HIS A 367 23.22 -14.24 -7.43
C HIS A 367 22.97 -14.35 -8.92
N VAL A 368 22.12 -15.30 -9.29
CA VAL A 368 21.71 -15.52 -10.68
C VAL A 368 20.21 -15.35 -10.75
N MET A 369 19.77 -14.57 -11.74
CA MET A 369 18.37 -14.23 -11.95
C MET A 369 17.95 -14.61 -13.36
N ILE A 370 16.74 -15.15 -13.48
CA ILE A 370 16.05 -15.37 -14.76
C ILE A 370 14.72 -14.65 -14.70
N THR A 371 14.42 -13.92 -15.76
CA THR A 371 13.23 -13.09 -15.90
C THR A 371 12.55 -13.35 -17.23
N PHE A 372 11.28 -12.95 -17.34
CA PHE A 372 10.65 -12.77 -18.66
C PHE A 372 9.93 -11.42 -18.75
N ALA A 373 9.79 -10.90 -19.96
CA ALA A 373 9.03 -9.69 -20.27
C ALA A 373 8.03 -9.96 -21.40
N ILE A 374 6.95 -9.18 -21.47
CA ILE A 374 5.94 -9.23 -22.54
C ILE A 374 6.36 -8.27 -23.66
N LEU A 375 6.56 -8.78 -24.88
CA LEU A 375 7.02 -7.98 -26.03
C LEU A 375 5.96 -7.00 -26.53
N GLU A 376 4.68 -7.30 -26.36
CA GLU A 376 3.58 -6.40 -26.68
C GLU A 376 3.55 -5.13 -25.81
N ASP A 377 4.07 -5.16 -24.58
CA ASP A 377 4.10 -3.99 -23.67
C ASP A 377 5.33 -3.09 -23.97
N ILE A 378 5.42 -2.61 -25.22
CA ILE A 378 6.58 -1.91 -25.81
C ILE A 378 7.05 -0.74 -24.94
N GLU A 379 6.12 0.06 -24.41
CA GLU A 379 6.41 1.22 -23.58
C GLU A 379 7.14 0.85 -22.28
N ASN A 380 6.89 -0.34 -21.75
CA ASN A 380 7.44 -0.81 -20.50
C ASN A 380 8.61 -1.79 -20.66
N LEU A 381 9.00 -2.15 -21.89
CA LEU A 381 10.11 -3.08 -22.15
C LEU A 381 11.45 -2.62 -21.54
N TYR A 382 11.67 -1.32 -21.41
CA TYR A 382 12.88 -0.75 -20.82
C TYR A 382 12.78 -0.50 -19.31
N ASN A 383 11.62 -0.80 -18.71
CA ASN A 383 11.39 -0.64 -17.28
C ASN A 383 11.68 -1.96 -16.53
N PRO A 384 12.67 -2.00 -15.62
CA PRO A 384 13.00 -3.19 -14.83
C PRO A 384 11.83 -3.82 -14.06
N ASN A 385 10.78 -3.06 -13.75
CA ASN A 385 9.60 -3.57 -13.04
C ASN A 385 8.71 -4.50 -13.89
N TYR A 386 8.86 -4.47 -15.21
CA TYR A 386 8.09 -5.30 -16.16
C TYR A 386 8.90 -6.51 -16.67
N HIS A 387 10.06 -6.74 -16.07
CA HIS A 387 10.85 -7.95 -16.22
C HIS A 387 10.59 -8.83 -15.02
N TYR A 388 9.75 -9.83 -15.17
CA TYR A 388 9.22 -10.64 -14.08
C TYR A 388 10.18 -11.77 -13.74
N THR A 389 10.80 -11.71 -12.56
CA THR A 389 11.74 -12.75 -12.09
C THR A 389 11.04 -14.09 -11.86
N VAL A 390 11.41 -15.13 -12.59
CA VAL A 390 10.87 -16.48 -12.41
C VAL A 390 11.78 -17.34 -11.54
N VAL A 391 13.09 -17.10 -11.61
CA VAL A 391 14.10 -17.82 -10.83
C VAL A 391 15.10 -16.82 -10.27
N LEU A 392 15.41 -16.93 -8.99
CA LEU A 392 16.46 -16.16 -8.33
C LEU A 392 17.17 -17.05 -7.31
N TYR A 393 18.48 -17.23 -7.44
CA TYR A 393 19.22 -18.08 -6.52
C TYR A 393 20.61 -17.55 -6.18
N PRO A 394 21.16 -17.90 -5.00
CA PRO A 394 22.54 -17.62 -4.67
C PRO A 394 23.42 -18.77 -5.20
N GLY A 395 24.47 -18.44 -5.93
CA GLY A 395 25.40 -19.43 -6.47
C GLY A 395 25.99 -19.02 -7.79
N LEU A 396 26.62 -20.00 -8.45
CA LEU A 396 27.32 -19.77 -9.69
C LEU A 396 26.39 -19.74 -10.89
N GLU A 397 26.73 -18.84 -11.81
CA GLU A 397 26.23 -18.83 -13.18
C GLU A 397 26.97 -19.93 -13.96
N ASN A 398 26.47 -21.15 -13.84
CA ASN A 398 26.97 -22.32 -14.57
C ASN A 398 25.81 -23.26 -14.95
N TYR A 399 26.08 -24.13 -15.92
CA TYR A 399 25.07 -25.00 -16.50
C TYR A 399 24.37 -25.86 -15.44
N LYS A 400 25.12 -26.52 -14.56
CA LYS A 400 24.56 -27.44 -13.54
C LYS A 400 23.62 -26.73 -12.56
N SER A 401 23.97 -25.52 -12.13
CA SER A 401 23.15 -24.74 -11.20
C SER A 401 21.89 -24.22 -11.90
N LEU A 402 22.02 -23.77 -13.15
CA LEU A 402 20.88 -23.36 -13.96
C LEU A 402 19.94 -24.54 -14.27
N ASP A 403 20.47 -25.71 -14.59
CA ASP A 403 19.68 -26.91 -14.87
C ASP A 403 18.77 -27.29 -13.68
N ILE A 404 19.37 -27.37 -12.48
CA ILE A 404 18.62 -27.64 -11.23
C ILE A 404 17.61 -26.53 -10.94
N SER A 405 18.04 -25.27 -11.02
CA SER A 405 17.20 -24.12 -10.67
C SER A 405 16.15 -23.77 -11.72
N THR A 406 16.13 -24.42 -12.89
CA THR A 406 15.15 -24.13 -13.94
C THR A 406 14.24 -25.31 -14.26
N MET A 407 14.42 -26.48 -13.64
CA MET A 407 13.67 -27.70 -13.95
C MET A 407 12.14 -27.45 -14.07
N LEU A 408 11.51 -26.94 -13.02
CA LEU A 408 10.07 -26.62 -13.04
C LEU A 408 9.72 -25.53 -14.06
N PHE A 409 10.56 -24.52 -14.23
CA PHE A 409 10.34 -23.46 -15.20
C PHE A 409 10.36 -24.01 -16.64
N ARG A 410 11.28 -24.93 -16.95
CA ARG A 410 11.40 -25.57 -18.27
C ARG A 410 10.19 -26.44 -18.59
N GLU A 411 9.69 -27.21 -17.63
CA GLU A 411 8.45 -27.99 -17.77
C GLU A 411 7.26 -27.09 -18.10
N GLU A 412 7.10 -25.98 -17.37
CA GLU A 412 6.01 -25.03 -17.64
C GLU A 412 6.12 -24.37 -19.02
N LEU A 413 7.33 -24.01 -19.45
CA LEU A 413 7.56 -23.45 -20.77
C LEU A 413 7.27 -24.45 -21.90
N GLN A 414 7.60 -25.74 -21.72
CA GLN A 414 7.25 -26.77 -22.69
C GLN A 414 5.72 -26.87 -22.85
N GLU A 415 4.99 -26.95 -21.74
CA GLU A 415 3.53 -26.98 -21.77
C GLU A 415 2.92 -25.71 -22.40
N LEU A 416 3.48 -24.53 -22.08
CA LEU A 416 3.04 -23.26 -22.66
C LEU A 416 3.26 -23.19 -24.18
N LYS A 417 4.34 -23.80 -24.69
CA LYS A 417 4.61 -23.89 -26.13
C LYS A 417 3.62 -24.81 -26.83
N GLU A 418 3.33 -25.97 -26.24
CA GLU A 418 2.51 -27.01 -26.87
C GLU A 418 1.00 -26.71 -26.82
N ILE A 419 0.51 -26.24 -25.67
CA ILE A 419 -0.93 -26.14 -25.38
C ILE A 419 -1.37 -24.69 -25.14
N GLY A 420 -0.45 -23.81 -24.74
CA GLY A 420 -0.77 -22.44 -24.33
C GLY A 420 -1.28 -22.37 -22.88
N ILE A 421 -2.03 -21.31 -22.56
CA ILE A 421 -2.62 -21.09 -21.24
C ILE A 421 -4.06 -20.58 -21.32
N ASN A 422 -4.98 -21.26 -20.65
CA ASN A 422 -6.37 -20.82 -20.54
C ASN A 422 -6.54 -19.78 -19.44
N ILE A 423 -7.04 -18.59 -19.80
CA ILE A 423 -7.33 -17.48 -18.90
C ILE A 423 -8.70 -16.91 -19.26
N ASN A 424 -9.62 -16.93 -18.30
CA ASN A 424 -11.00 -16.44 -18.47
C ASN A 424 -11.72 -17.07 -19.69
N GLY A 425 -11.46 -18.36 -19.96
CA GLY A 425 -12.06 -19.09 -21.08
C GLY A 425 -11.36 -18.91 -22.43
N ILE A 426 -10.36 -18.03 -22.53
CA ILE A 426 -9.57 -17.80 -23.75
C ILE A 426 -8.25 -18.55 -23.62
N ASN A 427 -7.90 -19.35 -24.64
CA ASN A 427 -6.59 -20.01 -24.69
C ASN A 427 -5.56 -19.11 -25.37
N TRP A 428 -4.53 -18.71 -24.63
CA TRP A 428 -3.44 -17.86 -25.11
C TRP A 428 -2.25 -18.70 -25.54
N MET A 429 -1.86 -18.58 -26.82
CA MET A 429 -0.64 -19.21 -27.34
C MET A 429 0.59 -18.38 -26.96
N VAL A 430 1.64 -19.03 -26.47
CA VAL A 430 2.85 -18.34 -25.99
C VAL A 430 4.01 -18.59 -26.94
N ASN A 431 4.44 -17.52 -27.61
CA ASN A 431 5.65 -17.49 -28.42
C ASN A 431 6.83 -17.04 -27.56
N MET A 432 7.96 -17.71 -27.69
CA MET A 432 9.12 -17.52 -26.81
C MET A 432 10.34 -17.05 -27.58
N TYR A 433 11.04 -16.10 -26.96
CA TYR A 433 12.30 -15.54 -27.42
C TYR A 433 13.28 -15.54 -26.25
N PHE A 434 14.57 -15.64 -26.56
CA PHE A 434 15.65 -15.61 -25.58
C PHE A 434 16.68 -14.56 -25.97
N SER A 435 17.10 -13.75 -25.01
CA SER A 435 18.19 -12.78 -25.15
C SER A 435 18.90 -12.63 -23.82
N SER A 436 20.23 -12.62 -23.82
CA SER A 436 21.03 -12.33 -22.63
C SER A 436 22.41 -11.86 -23.08
N ASP A 437 23.30 -11.54 -22.12
CA ASP A 437 24.72 -11.43 -22.43
C ASP A 437 25.26 -12.78 -22.96
N TRP A 438 26.39 -12.74 -23.67
CA TRP A 438 26.95 -13.92 -24.34
C TRP A 438 27.28 -15.07 -23.40
N LYS A 439 27.78 -14.77 -22.19
CA LYS A 439 28.19 -15.80 -21.24
C LYS A 439 26.94 -16.55 -20.78
N PHE A 440 25.91 -15.84 -20.34
CA PHE A 440 24.65 -16.46 -19.93
C PHE A 440 23.99 -17.22 -21.10
N LEU A 441 24.02 -16.64 -22.31
CA LEU A 441 23.43 -17.23 -23.52
C LEU A 441 24.07 -18.57 -23.85
N THR A 442 25.40 -18.61 -23.91
CA THR A 442 26.15 -19.82 -24.23
C THR A 442 25.99 -20.89 -23.16
N ILE A 443 25.94 -20.52 -21.88
CA ILE A 443 25.65 -21.47 -20.79
C ILE A 443 24.26 -22.08 -20.99
N CYS A 444 23.23 -21.28 -21.25
CA CYS A 444 21.88 -21.81 -21.47
C CYS A 444 21.76 -22.67 -22.73
N LEU A 445 22.60 -22.45 -23.75
CA LEU A 445 22.68 -23.31 -24.93
C LEU A 445 23.55 -24.56 -24.75
N GLY A 446 24.19 -24.74 -23.59
CA GLY A 446 25.19 -25.79 -23.39
C GLY A 446 26.36 -25.68 -24.38
N PHE A 447 26.72 -24.45 -24.73
CA PHE A 447 27.68 -24.11 -25.79
C PHE A 447 29.01 -23.61 -25.23
N ASN A 448 30.06 -23.78 -26.01
CA ASN A 448 31.39 -23.31 -25.68
C ASN A 448 31.47 -21.80 -25.47
N SER A 449 32.48 -21.39 -24.69
CA SER A 449 32.84 -19.99 -24.50
C SER A 449 33.31 -19.32 -25.80
N ALA A 450 33.23 -17.99 -25.81
CA ALA A 450 33.56 -17.13 -26.95
C ALA A 450 35.02 -17.28 -27.48
N ASN A 451 35.95 -17.77 -26.66
CA ASN A 451 37.35 -17.96 -27.03
C ASN A 451 37.63 -19.29 -27.77
N SER A 452 36.65 -20.19 -27.83
CA SER A 452 36.77 -21.53 -28.41
C SER A 452 36.94 -21.53 -29.94
N LEU A 453 37.30 -22.68 -30.51
CA LEU A 453 37.43 -22.86 -31.97
C LEU A 453 36.09 -22.69 -32.70
N PHE A 454 35.01 -23.18 -32.09
CA PHE A 454 33.63 -23.09 -32.58
C PHE A 454 32.86 -22.16 -31.64
N PHE A 455 32.97 -20.86 -31.89
CA PHE A 455 32.48 -19.85 -30.96
C PHE A 455 31.07 -19.35 -31.29
N CYS A 456 30.58 -19.52 -32.53
CA CYS A 456 29.29 -18.96 -32.95
C CYS A 456 28.13 -19.93 -32.67
N PRO A 457 27.11 -19.51 -31.89
CA PRO A 457 25.93 -20.33 -31.64
C PRO A 457 25.05 -20.54 -32.88
N TRP A 458 25.09 -19.63 -33.86
CA TRP A 458 24.11 -19.59 -34.96
C TRP A 458 24.61 -20.19 -36.29
N CYS A 459 25.93 -20.21 -36.52
CA CYS A 459 26.53 -20.76 -37.73
C CYS A 459 27.70 -21.71 -37.40
N THR A 460 28.22 -22.40 -38.42
CA THR A 460 29.26 -23.43 -38.29
C THR A 460 30.69 -22.89 -38.44
N ILE A 461 30.88 -21.58 -38.32
CA ILE A 461 32.18 -20.92 -38.49
C ILE A 461 33.24 -21.47 -37.52
N MET A 462 34.47 -21.59 -38.03
CA MET A 462 35.66 -21.82 -37.23
C MET A 462 36.41 -20.51 -37.00
N LYS A 463 37.06 -20.38 -35.83
CA LYS A 463 37.83 -19.19 -35.46
C LYS A 463 38.86 -18.74 -36.52
N LYS A 464 39.44 -19.68 -37.27
CA LYS A 464 40.37 -19.37 -38.38
C LYS A 464 39.76 -18.57 -39.53
N ASP A 465 38.44 -18.69 -39.73
CA ASP A 465 37.70 -18.06 -40.82
C ASP A 465 37.01 -16.74 -40.38
N ILE A 466 37.19 -16.30 -39.13
CA ILE A 466 36.45 -15.18 -38.51
C ILE A 466 36.56 -13.85 -39.27
N ALA A 467 37.69 -13.64 -39.96
CA ALA A 467 37.99 -12.45 -40.73
C ALA A 467 37.78 -12.62 -42.25
N ASN A 468 37.25 -13.76 -42.70
CA ASN A 468 37.04 -14.02 -44.12
C ASN A 468 35.77 -13.31 -44.62
N ILE A 469 35.96 -12.13 -45.23
CA ILE A 469 34.85 -11.28 -45.74
C ILE A 469 34.21 -11.87 -47.02
N GLU A 470 34.92 -12.73 -47.76
CA GLU A 470 34.41 -13.32 -49.01
C GLU A 470 33.37 -14.41 -48.76
N LYS A 471 33.45 -15.08 -47.60
CA LYS A 471 32.45 -16.06 -47.19
C LYS A 471 31.21 -15.37 -46.63
N GLU A 472 30.04 -15.91 -46.96
CA GLU A 472 28.81 -15.58 -46.26
C GLU A 472 28.55 -16.59 -45.15
N TRP A 473 28.33 -16.08 -43.95
CA TRP A 473 27.92 -16.87 -42.79
C TRP A 473 26.47 -16.54 -42.48
N LEU A 474 25.58 -17.50 -42.71
CA LEU A 474 24.15 -17.37 -42.41
C LEU A 474 23.81 -18.12 -41.12
N ILE A 475 22.70 -17.75 -40.48
CA ILE A 475 22.11 -18.55 -39.41
C ILE A 475 21.68 -19.89 -40.03
N SER A 476 22.42 -20.95 -39.71
CA SER A 476 22.27 -22.27 -40.35
C SER A 476 22.03 -23.40 -39.35
N LYS A 477 22.39 -23.19 -38.09
CA LYS A 477 22.16 -24.18 -37.04
C LYS A 477 20.68 -24.22 -36.67
N LYS A 478 20.21 -25.39 -36.29
CA LYS A 478 18.83 -25.64 -35.84
C LYS A 478 18.81 -26.26 -34.46
N MET A 479 17.75 -26.00 -33.70
CA MET A 479 17.63 -26.49 -32.31
C MET A 479 17.43 -28.01 -32.28
N GLU A 480 16.76 -28.57 -33.28
CA GLU A 480 16.49 -30.01 -33.41
C GLU A 480 17.78 -30.81 -33.65
N ASP A 481 18.70 -30.25 -34.43
CA ASP A 481 19.97 -30.87 -34.83
C ASP A 481 21.15 -30.44 -33.95
N ILE A 482 20.89 -29.77 -32.82
CA ILE A 482 21.91 -29.04 -32.06
C ILE A 482 23.09 -29.92 -31.61
N ASN A 483 22.81 -31.19 -31.31
CA ASN A 483 23.80 -32.19 -30.89
C ASN A 483 24.73 -32.67 -32.02
N THR A 484 24.39 -32.38 -33.28
CA THR A 484 25.22 -32.74 -34.44
C THR A 484 26.29 -31.69 -34.73
N TYR A 485 26.12 -30.47 -34.23
CA TYR A 485 27.05 -29.38 -34.48
C TYR A 485 28.18 -29.33 -33.45
N ASN A 486 29.37 -28.99 -33.93
CA ASN A 486 30.49 -28.69 -33.05
C ASN A 486 30.20 -27.46 -32.18
N GLY A 487 30.73 -27.51 -30.95
CA GLY A 487 30.67 -26.42 -29.99
C GLY A 487 29.67 -26.61 -28.85
N HIS A 488 28.74 -27.56 -28.97
CA HIS A 488 27.84 -27.93 -27.88
C HIS A 488 28.46 -29.06 -27.04
N HIS A 489 28.48 -28.89 -25.72
CA HIS A 489 28.93 -29.91 -24.76
C HIS A 489 27.79 -30.41 -23.86
N SER A 490 26.62 -29.76 -23.92
CA SER A 490 25.43 -30.12 -23.16
C SER A 490 24.18 -29.75 -23.96
N THR A 491 23.06 -30.39 -23.67
CA THR A 491 21.77 -30.05 -24.29
C THR A 491 21.36 -28.62 -23.89
N PRO A 492 20.81 -27.80 -24.80
CA PRO A 492 20.26 -26.50 -24.43
C PRO A 492 19.19 -26.62 -23.34
N LEU A 493 19.28 -25.77 -22.31
CA LEU A 493 18.30 -25.71 -21.23
C LEU A 493 16.91 -25.34 -21.76
N PHE A 494 16.83 -24.35 -22.65
CA PHE A 494 15.58 -23.89 -23.24
C PHE A 494 15.40 -24.39 -24.68
N SER A 495 15.54 -25.71 -24.89
CA SER A 495 15.44 -26.35 -26.21
C SER A 495 14.06 -26.21 -26.88
N MET A 496 13.03 -25.84 -26.12
CA MET A 496 11.72 -25.49 -26.65
C MET A 496 11.74 -24.19 -27.48
N ILE A 497 12.75 -23.32 -27.33
CA ILE A 497 12.87 -22.07 -28.09
C ILE A 497 13.70 -22.32 -29.36
N SER A 498 13.13 -22.05 -30.54
CA SER A 498 13.86 -22.15 -31.81
C SER A 498 15.12 -21.28 -31.78
N LEU A 499 16.24 -21.75 -32.36
CA LEU A 499 17.50 -21.02 -32.39
C LEU A 499 17.38 -19.65 -33.08
N ASP A 500 16.43 -19.51 -34.01
CA ASP A 500 16.09 -18.25 -34.68
C ASP A 500 15.55 -17.18 -33.72
N ASN A 501 15.05 -17.62 -32.56
CA ASN A 501 14.53 -16.79 -31.48
C ASN A 501 15.54 -16.66 -30.31
N TRP A 502 16.81 -17.02 -30.51
CA TRP A 502 17.91 -16.68 -29.59
C TRP A 502 18.65 -15.47 -30.16
N ILE A 503 18.26 -14.27 -29.70
CA ILE A 503 18.69 -13.00 -30.27
C ILE A 503 19.94 -12.48 -29.54
N PRO A 504 20.98 -12.03 -30.26
CA PRO A 504 22.13 -11.39 -29.65
C PRO A 504 21.76 -10.03 -29.04
N ASP A 505 22.34 -9.73 -27.88
CA ASP A 505 22.12 -8.46 -27.21
C ASP A 505 22.91 -7.31 -27.85
N GLU A 506 22.21 -6.27 -28.28
CA GLU A 506 22.80 -5.13 -28.98
C GLU A 506 23.63 -4.24 -28.04
N LEU A 507 23.27 -4.17 -26.76
CA LEU A 507 24.05 -3.45 -25.76
C LEU A 507 25.44 -4.10 -25.63
N HIS A 508 25.51 -5.41 -25.44
CA HIS A 508 26.78 -6.13 -25.32
C HIS A 508 27.60 -6.11 -26.62
N ILE A 509 26.97 -6.09 -27.79
CA ILE A 509 27.69 -5.82 -29.06
C ILE A 509 28.39 -4.47 -28.98
N MET A 510 27.68 -3.40 -28.59
CA MET A 510 28.28 -2.07 -28.43
C MET A 510 29.42 -2.07 -27.42
N LEU A 511 29.18 -2.63 -26.23
CA LEU A 511 30.17 -2.63 -25.15
C LEU A 511 31.46 -3.34 -25.57
N ARG A 512 31.36 -4.50 -26.23
CA ARG A 512 32.50 -5.38 -26.51
C ARG A 512 33.27 -4.99 -27.77
N VAL A 513 32.59 -4.44 -28.78
CA VAL A 513 33.27 -3.88 -29.94
C VAL A 513 33.99 -2.59 -29.53
N MET A 514 33.37 -1.73 -28.71
CA MET A 514 34.05 -0.52 -28.23
C MET A 514 35.25 -0.84 -27.33
N ASP A 515 35.15 -1.84 -26.45
CA ASP A 515 36.32 -2.31 -25.68
C ASP A 515 37.47 -2.72 -26.60
N ARG A 516 37.17 -3.41 -27.70
CA ARG A 516 38.18 -3.82 -28.66
C ARG A 516 38.80 -2.61 -29.36
N LEU A 517 37.99 -1.67 -29.85
CA LEU A 517 38.47 -0.46 -30.52
C LEU A 517 39.33 0.40 -29.60
N TRP A 518 38.92 0.57 -28.34
CA TRP A 518 39.67 1.31 -27.34
C TRP A 518 41.01 0.65 -27.01
N ASN A 519 41.03 -0.67 -26.79
CA ASN A 519 42.27 -1.40 -26.53
C ASN A 519 43.24 -1.35 -27.71
N LEU A 520 42.74 -1.41 -28.95
CA LEU A 520 43.56 -1.28 -30.14
C LEU A 520 44.19 0.10 -30.27
N LEU A 521 43.45 1.17 -29.92
CA LEU A 521 43.99 2.53 -29.85
C LEU A 521 45.12 2.63 -28.81
N LEU A 522 44.90 2.13 -27.58
CA LEU A 522 45.92 2.17 -26.53
C LEU A 522 47.17 1.39 -26.93
N HIS A 523 47.01 0.21 -27.52
CA HIS A 523 48.12 -0.60 -28.02
C HIS A 523 48.92 0.13 -29.12
N GLU A 524 48.27 0.88 -30.00
CA GLU A 524 48.94 1.68 -31.03
C GLU A 524 49.76 2.83 -30.41
N ILE A 525 49.25 3.45 -29.35
CA ILE A 525 49.98 4.49 -28.59
C ILE A 525 51.16 3.88 -27.82
N GLU A 526 51.02 2.64 -27.32
CA GLU A 526 52.11 1.89 -26.68
C GLU A 526 53.21 1.49 -27.67
N GLU A 527 52.84 0.90 -28.82
CA GLU A 527 53.81 0.47 -29.85
C GLU A 527 54.59 1.63 -30.47
N SER A 528 53.98 2.80 -30.55
CA SER A 528 54.65 4.02 -31.04
C SER A 528 55.60 4.65 -30.01
N GLY A 529 55.71 4.10 -28.80
CA GLY A 529 56.56 4.60 -27.73
C GLY A 529 56.05 5.86 -27.04
N TYR A 530 54.85 6.33 -27.39
CA TYR A 530 54.25 7.54 -26.83
C TYR A 530 53.49 7.30 -25.52
N PHE A 531 53.28 6.05 -25.09
CA PHE A 531 52.54 5.74 -23.86
C PHE A 531 53.32 6.01 -22.55
N ASN A 532 53.65 7.29 -22.33
CA ASN A 532 54.31 7.82 -21.14
C ASN A 532 53.31 8.59 -20.24
N ASP A 533 53.80 9.20 -19.15
CA ASP A 533 52.96 9.96 -18.22
C ASP A 533 52.23 11.13 -18.89
N ILE A 534 52.87 11.78 -19.86
CA ILE A 534 52.31 12.91 -20.61
C ILE A 534 51.12 12.43 -21.46
N ALA A 535 51.27 11.33 -22.20
CA ALA A 535 50.18 10.79 -23.01
C ALA A 535 49.00 10.33 -22.13
N ARG A 536 49.28 9.68 -20.99
CA ARG A 536 48.24 9.32 -20.02
C ARG A 536 47.49 10.55 -19.51
N GLU A 537 48.20 11.64 -19.19
CA GLU A 537 47.58 12.89 -18.75
C GLU A 537 46.73 13.54 -19.86
N ILE A 538 47.18 13.50 -21.11
CA ILE A 538 46.42 13.99 -22.28
C ILE A 538 45.13 13.20 -22.44
N ILE A 539 45.19 11.86 -22.38
CA ILE A 539 44.01 10.99 -22.46
C ILE A 539 43.03 11.31 -21.33
N VAL A 540 43.50 11.45 -20.09
CA VAL A 540 42.66 11.78 -18.93
C VAL A 540 42.01 13.17 -19.09
N LYS A 541 42.76 14.18 -19.55
CA LYS A 541 42.20 15.52 -19.82
C LYS A 541 41.12 15.47 -20.90
N GLU A 542 41.34 14.68 -21.94
CA GLU A 542 40.39 14.54 -23.03
C GLU A 542 39.13 13.76 -22.63
N MET A 543 39.27 12.73 -21.81
CA MET A 543 38.14 12.03 -21.16
C MET A 543 37.32 12.98 -20.28
N ASN A 544 37.99 13.81 -19.48
CA ASN A 544 37.32 14.81 -18.64
C ASN A 544 36.59 15.86 -19.47
N ARG A 545 37.14 16.29 -20.63
CA ARG A 545 36.47 17.22 -21.56
C ARG A 545 35.11 16.69 -22.01
N ILE A 546 35.02 15.39 -22.28
CA ILE A 546 33.77 14.71 -22.69
C ILE A 546 32.93 14.23 -21.50
N LYS A 547 33.25 14.66 -20.27
CA LYS A 547 32.54 14.29 -19.02
C LYS A 547 32.53 12.78 -18.77
N VAL A 548 33.69 12.13 -18.96
CA VAL A 548 33.95 10.74 -18.61
C VAL A 548 35.02 10.72 -17.53
N ASN A 549 34.70 10.12 -16.37
CA ASN A 549 35.65 9.98 -15.28
C ASN A 549 36.60 8.81 -15.57
N PHE A 550 37.89 9.10 -15.81
CA PHE A 550 38.85 8.11 -16.28
C PHE A 550 40.22 8.33 -15.65
N HIS A 551 40.85 7.25 -15.18
CA HIS A 551 42.15 7.28 -14.51
C HIS A 551 42.99 6.06 -14.91
N PHE A 552 44.30 6.24 -14.87
CA PHE A 552 45.30 5.18 -14.99
C PHE A 552 45.92 4.88 -13.62
N TRP A 553 46.26 3.62 -13.36
CA TRP A 553 47.06 3.22 -12.21
C TRP A 553 48.00 2.07 -12.59
N GLN A 554 49.07 1.88 -11.83
CA GLN A 554 49.99 0.77 -12.03
C GLN A 554 49.61 -0.40 -11.13
N GLU A 555 49.53 -1.61 -11.68
CA GLU A 555 49.29 -2.82 -10.90
C GLU A 555 50.51 -3.16 -10.04
N LYS A 556 50.24 -3.55 -8.78
CA LYS A 556 51.28 -3.77 -7.76
C LYS A 556 52.25 -4.90 -8.13
N ASP A 557 51.77 -5.89 -8.89
CA ASP A 557 52.48 -7.16 -9.08
C ASP A 557 53.23 -7.26 -10.42
N CYS A 558 52.87 -6.46 -11.43
CA CYS A 558 53.38 -6.66 -12.80
C CYS A 558 53.87 -5.39 -13.52
N ARG A 559 53.95 -4.23 -12.85
CA ARG A 559 54.33 -2.92 -13.44
C ARG A 559 53.49 -2.51 -14.67
N SER A 560 52.44 -3.24 -15.02
CA SER A 560 51.54 -2.90 -16.11
C SER A 560 50.59 -1.78 -15.69
N TRP A 561 50.19 -0.96 -16.66
CA TRP A 561 49.18 0.07 -16.45
C TRP A 561 47.78 -0.49 -16.64
N SER A 562 46.93 -0.27 -15.65
CA SER A 562 45.50 -0.51 -15.68
C SER A 562 44.76 0.81 -15.79
N PHE A 563 43.49 0.77 -16.19
CA PHE A 563 42.67 1.95 -16.39
C PHE A 563 41.20 1.72 -16.02
N THR A 564 40.49 2.83 -15.80
CA THR A 564 39.08 2.79 -15.38
C THR A 564 38.23 2.06 -16.42
N SER A 565 37.50 1.03 -16.01
CA SER A 565 36.53 0.36 -16.87
C SER A 565 35.39 1.32 -17.24
N LEU A 566 35.16 1.50 -18.54
CA LEU A 566 34.14 2.42 -19.05
C LEU A 566 32.75 1.79 -18.96
N MET A 567 31.78 2.55 -18.44
CA MET A 567 30.36 2.15 -18.43
C MET A 567 29.72 2.39 -19.81
N GLY A 568 28.55 1.81 -20.07
CA GLY A 568 27.92 1.86 -21.40
C GLY A 568 27.70 3.27 -21.97
N GLN A 569 27.27 4.22 -21.14
CA GLN A 569 27.12 5.62 -21.57
C GLN A 569 28.45 6.31 -21.83
N ASP A 570 29.47 6.02 -21.01
CA ASP A 570 30.79 6.60 -21.19
C ASP A 570 31.46 6.06 -22.45
N LYS A 571 31.28 4.77 -22.76
CA LYS A 571 31.74 4.16 -24.02
C LYS A 571 31.15 4.86 -25.24
N LEU A 572 29.86 5.21 -25.22
CA LEU A 572 29.22 5.95 -26.32
C LEU A 572 29.82 7.36 -26.46
N LYS A 573 30.03 8.08 -25.34
CA LYS A 573 30.67 9.39 -25.38
C LYS A 573 32.09 9.32 -25.95
N VAL A 574 32.87 8.31 -25.56
CA VAL A 574 34.23 8.12 -26.08
C VAL A 574 34.17 7.83 -27.57
N LEU A 575 33.31 6.89 -27.99
CA LEU A 575 33.14 6.53 -29.39
C LEU A 575 32.80 7.75 -30.25
N GLU A 576 31.89 8.61 -29.78
CA GLU A 576 31.40 9.76 -30.55
C GLU A 576 32.33 10.98 -30.46
N PHE A 577 32.82 11.33 -29.26
CA PHE A 577 33.37 12.66 -28.99
C PHE A 577 34.87 12.70 -28.67
N PHE A 578 35.56 11.58 -28.42
CA PHE A 578 36.98 11.61 -28.05
C PHE A 578 37.86 12.13 -29.20
N ASP A 579 38.62 13.21 -28.98
CA ASP A 579 39.47 13.78 -30.04
C ASP A 579 40.76 12.96 -30.23
N LEU A 580 40.77 12.13 -31.27
CA LEU A 580 41.91 11.27 -31.61
C LEU A 580 43.16 12.08 -32.02
N ASN A 581 43.01 13.34 -32.45
CA ASN A 581 44.16 14.20 -32.79
C ASN A 581 45.01 14.56 -31.57
N LYS A 582 44.48 14.36 -30.36
CA LYS A 582 45.24 14.58 -29.12
C LYS A 582 46.31 13.52 -28.89
N VAL A 583 46.13 12.33 -29.45
CA VAL A 583 46.96 11.15 -29.17
C VAL A 583 47.57 10.51 -30.40
N LEU A 584 47.14 10.90 -31.61
CA LEU A 584 47.61 10.36 -32.87
C LEU A 584 47.89 11.48 -33.89
N PRO A 585 48.79 11.25 -34.87
CA PRO A 585 48.98 12.15 -36.00
C PRO A 585 47.67 12.39 -36.77
N PRO A 586 47.41 13.60 -37.33
CA PRO A 586 46.12 13.94 -37.93
C PRO A 586 45.64 12.98 -39.02
N THR A 587 46.55 12.51 -39.87
CA THR A 587 46.22 11.54 -40.93
C THR A 587 45.72 10.21 -40.34
N ARG A 588 46.40 9.70 -39.30
CA ARG A 588 46.02 8.46 -38.61
C ARG A 588 44.75 8.62 -37.79
N ALA A 589 44.63 9.74 -37.07
CA ALA A 589 43.44 10.09 -36.31
C ALA A 589 42.18 10.11 -37.19
N ASN A 590 42.26 10.67 -38.40
CA ASN A 590 41.13 10.68 -39.34
C ASN A 590 40.70 9.28 -39.80
N VAL A 591 41.65 8.37 -40.06
CA VAL A 591 41.32 6.99 -40.48
C VAL A 591 40.64 6.23 -39.34
N ILE A 592 41.13 6.34 -38.10
CA ILE A 592 40.51 5.70 -36.94
C ILE A 592 39.16 6.34 -36.61
N ARG A 593 39.03 7.67 -36.73
CA ARG A 593 37.76 8.39 -36.59
C ARG A 593 36.72 7.88 -37.58
N ASN A 594 37.07 7.67 -38.85
CA ASN A 594 36.16 7.10 -39.84
C ASN A 594 35.68 5.70 -39.46
N LEU A 595 36.57 4.86 -38.93
CA LEU A 595 36.22 3.52 -38.44
C LEU A 595 35.26 3.60 -37.24
N TRP A 596 35.53 4.48 -36.28
CA TRP A 596 34.70 4.67 -35.09
C TRP A 596 33.32 5.22 -35.44
N ASN A 597 33.25 6.22 -36.34
CA ASN A 597 31.99 6.77 -36.84
C ASN A 597 31.17 5.70 -37.57
N GLY A 598 31.80 4.90 -38.44
CA GLY A 598 31.12 3.80 -39.11
C GLY A 598 30.55 2.76 -38.14
N PHE A 599 31.23 2.50 -37.01
CA PHE A 599 30.68 1.62 -35.98
C PHE A 599 29.50 2.27 -35.24
N PHE A 600 29.61 3.55 -34.91
CA PHE A 600 28.53 4.32 -34.29
C PHE A 600 27.27 4.35 -35.16
N ASP A 601 27.43 4.53 -36.47
CA ASP A 601 26.34 4.51 -37.45
C ASP A 601 25.65 3.13 -37.47
N LEU A 602 26.43 2.04 -37.46
CA LEU A 602 25.89 0.68 -37.37
C LEU A 602 25.12 0.48 -36.07
N TYR A 603 25.67 0.89 -34.92
CA TYR A 603 24.98 0.74 -33.64
C TYR A 603 23.67 1.53 -33.59
N THR A 604 23.66 2.75 -34.16
CA THR A 604 22.46 3.56 -34.28
C THR A 604 21.42 2.87 -35.17
N ALA A 605 21.86 2.31 -36.30
CA ALA A 605 21.00 1.61 -37.25
C ALA A 605 20.34 0.35 -36.64
N ILE A 606 21.02 -0.40 -35.76
CA ILE A 606 20.44 -1.56 -35.04
C ILE A 606 19.25 -1.14 -34.17
N ARG A 607 19.31 0.06 -33.61
CA ARG A 607 18.30 0.58 -32.66
C ARG A 607 17.15 1.30 -33.34
N ASP A 608 17.28 1.59 -34.63
CA ASP A 608 16.25 2.21 -35.45
C ASP A 608 15.39 1.12 -36.11
N PRO A 609 14.09 1.03 -35.76
CA PRO A 609 13.19 0.02 -36.33
C PRO A 609 12.92 0.21 -37.83
N THR A 610 13.28 1.36 -38.41
CA THR A 610 13.08 1.67 -39.83
C THR A 610 14.26 1.24 -40.71
N THR A 611 15.39 0.87 -40.11
CA THR A 611 16.59 0.43 -40.84
C THR A 611 16.31 -0.80 -41.72
N ASP A 612 16.66 -0.69 -43.00
CA ASP A 612 16.61 -1.82 -43.92
C ASP A 612 17.75 -2.83 -43.63
N SER A 613 17.38 -4.11 -43.49
CA SER A 613 18.31 -5.18 -43.13
C SER A 613 19.40 -5.40 -44.20
N LYS A 614 19.08 -5.21 -45.49
CA LYS A 614 20.04 -5.39 -46.60
C LYS A 614 21.04 -4.24 -46.65
N ILE A 615 20.57 -3.01 -46.43
CA ILE A 615 21.44 -1.83 -46.29
C ILE A 615 22.38 -2.02 -45.10
N PHE A 616 21.85 -2.46 -43.95
CA PHE A 616 22.66 -2.76 -42.78
C PHE A 616 23.75 -3.80 -43.09
N LYS A 617 23.39 -4.93 -43.71
CA LYS A 617 24.35 -5.98 -44.13
C LYS A 617 25.49 -5.40 -44.97
N LYS A 618 25.16 -4.57 -45.97
CA LYS A 618 26.14 -3.93 -46.85
C LYS A 618 27.09 -3.02 -46.06
N ASN A 619 26.54 -2.17 -45.21
CA ASN A 619 27.32 -1.23 -44.40
C ASN A 619 28.21 -1.95 -43.39
N ALA A 620 27.71 -3.02 -42.74
CA ALA A 620 28.48 -3.79 -41.78
C ALA A 620 29.66 -4.53 -42.43
N LYS A 621 29.45 -5.12 -43.62
CA LYS A 621 30.55 -5.72 -44.39
C LYS A 621 31.58 -4.68 -44.85
N MET A 622 31.13 -3.50 -45.28
CA MET A 622 32.03 -2.41 -45.66
C MET A 622 32.86 -1.93 -44.47
N TRP A 623 32.24 -1.81 -43.29
CA TRP A 623 32.93 -1.46 -42.06
C TRP A 623 33.99 -2.49 -41.68
N LEU A 624 33.68 -3.79 -41.75
CA LEU A 624 34.67 -4.85 -41.51
C LEU A 624 35.83 -4.82 -42.52
N LYS A 625 35.54 -4.48 -43.78
CA LYS A 625 36.57 -4.29 -44.80
C LYS A 625 37.51 -3.13 -44.46
N ILE A 626 36.98 -2.01 -43.96
CA ILE A 626 37.79 -0.88 -43.46
C ILE A 626 38.63 -1.35 -42.27
N PHE A 627 38.03 -2.02 -41.29
CA PHE A 627 38.72 -2.56 -40.11
C PHE A 627 39.93 -3.42 -40.50
N LEU A 628 39.78 -4.27 -41.52
CA LEU A 628 40.80 -5.20 -42.02
C LEU A 628 41.69 -4.62 -43.14
N THR A 629 41.76 -3.29 -43.27
CA THR A 629 42.61 -2.65 -44.29
C THR A 629 44.08 -3.08 -44.09
N PRO A 630 44.71 -3.77 -45.06
CA PRO A 630 46.08 -4.24 -44.92
C PRO A 630 47.07 -3.08 -45.04
N SER A 631 48.25 -3.23 -44.42
CA SER A 631 49.37 -2.34 -44.70
C SER A 631 49.86 -2.54 -46.14
N THR A 632 50.29 -1.45 -46.78
CA THR A 632 50.86 -1.48 -48.13
C THR A 632 52.29 -0.95 -48.13
N GLY A 633 53.13 -1.43 -49.05
CA GLY A 633 54.54 -1.08 -49.11
C GLY A 633 55.43 -1.96 -48.23
N ILE A 634 56.74 -1.72 -48.27
CA ILE A 634 57.73 -2.50 -47.52
C ILE A 634 57.85 -1.89 -46.11
N PRO A 635 57.76 -2.68 -45.02
CA PRO A 635 57.96 -2.16 -43.67
C PRO A 635 59.27 -1.37 -43.56
N ASN A 636 59.24 -0.23 -42.86
CA ASN A 636 60.37 0.69 -42.68
C ASN A 636 60.88 1.37 -43.98
N SER A 637 60.06 1.44 -45.03
CA SER A 637 60.34 2.26 -46.23
C SER A 637 59.46 3.51 -46.28
N ASP A 638 59.89 4.54 -47.03
CA ASP A 638 59.14 5.79 -47.21
C ASP A 638 57.76 5.59 -47.87
N ASN A 639 57.58 4.48 -48.60
CA ASN A 639 56.34 4.12 -49.28
C ASN A 639 55.41 3.23 -48.41
N PHE A 640 55.77 2.98 -47.15
CA PHE A 640 54.94 2.19 -46.24
C PHE A 640 53.73 2.98 -45.76
N VAL A 641 52.54 2.46 -46.04
CA VAL A 641 51.28 2.96 -45.48
C VAL A 641 50.74 1.89 -44.54
N GLN A 642 50.70 2.22 -43.26
CA GLN A 642 50.17 1.32 -42.24
C GLN A 642 48.67 1.11 -42.44
N GLY A 643 48.26 -0.17 -42.49
CA GLY A 643 46.86 -0.58 -42.50
C GLY A 643 46.18 -0.31 -41.15
N LEU A 644 44.95 -0.79 -40.98
CA LEU A 644 44.21 -0.63 -39.72
C LEU A 644 44.50 -1.78 -38.76
N TYR A 645 43.66 -2.81 -38.73
CA TYR A 645 43.73 -3.89 -37.74
C TYR A 645 43.77 -5.27 -38.39
N ARG A 646 44.24 -6.25 -37.64
CA ARG A 646 44.56 -7.59 -38.15
C ARG A 646 43.35 -8.53 -38.05
N PRO A 647 43.32 -9.62 -38.83
CA PRO A 647 42.36 -10.70 -38.67
C PRO A 647 42.21 -11.23 -37.23
N SER A 648 43.31 -11.27 -36.47
CA SER A 648 43.33 -11.70 -35.06
C SER A 648 42.57 -10.78 -34.11
N ASP A 649 42.32 -9.53 -34.52
CA ASP A 649 41.65 -8.52 -33.71
C ASP A 649 40.12 -8.58 -33.83
N VAL A 650 39.62 -9.37 -34.80
CA VAL A 650 38.19 -9.62 -34.99
C VAL A 650 37.67 -10.49 -33.84
N THR A 651 36.65 -9.99 -33.14
CA THR A 651 36.02 -10.69 -32.02
C THR A 651 34.74 -11.42 -32.45
N PRO A 652 34.27 -12.39 -31.65
CA PRO A 652 32.96 -13.01 -31.85
C PRO A 652 31.80 -12.01 -31.99
N TYR A 653 31.84 -10.90 -31.25
CA TYR A 653 30.84 -9.84 -31.34
C TYR A 653 30.91 -9.08 -32.67
N ILE A 654 32.12 -8.86 -33.22
CA ILE A 654 32.27 -8.28 -34.57
C ILE A 654 31.70 -9.23 -35.63
N HIS A 655 31.98 -10.53 -35.51
CA HIS A 655 31.40 -11.52 -36.42
C HIS A 655 29.86 -11.48 -36.41
N VAL A 656 29.25 -11.48 -35.23
CA VAL A 656 27.79 -11.45 -35.09
C VAL A 656 27.19 -10.14 -35.61
N LEU A 657 27.82 -9.01 -35.31
CA LEU A 657 27.44 -7.70 -35.84
C LEU A 657 27.37 -7.70 -37.37
N VAL A 658 28.38 -8.28 -38.02
CA VAL A 658 28.53 -8.20 -39.48
C VAL A 658 27.67 -9.23 -40.21
N PHE A 659 27.59 -10.45 -39.68
CA PHE A 659 27.02 -11.59 -40.41
C PHE A 659 25.62 -11.99 -39.94
N HIS A 660 25.21 -11.70 -38.71
CA HIS A 660 23.96 -12.24 -38.16
C HIS A 660 22.94 -11.18 -37.75
N VAL A 661 23.37 -10.00 -37.31
CA VAL A 661 22.45 -8.93 -36.89
C VAL A 661 21.42 -8.61 -37.97
N HIS A 662 21.81 -8.54 -39.24
CA HIS A 662 20.88 -8.26 -40.33
C HIS A 662 19.79 -9.35 -40.49
N GLU A 663 20.11 -10.61 -40.22
CA GLU A 663 19.15 -11.72 -40.30
C GLU A 663 18.13 -11.61 -39.16
N PHE A 664 18.58 -11.25 -37.96
CA PHE A 664 17.67 -11.00 -36.85
C PHE A 664 16.81 -9.75 -37.04
N MET A 665 17.36 -8.69 -37.66
CA MET A 665 16.55 -7.51 -38.04
C MET A 665 15.42 -7.89 -38.98
N GLU A 666 15.69 -8.76 -39.95
CA GLU A 666 14.67 -9.22 -40.91
C GLU A 666 13.62 -10.10 -40.22
N ARG A 667 14.06 -11.11 -39.46
CA ARG A 667 13.17 -12.08 -38.80
C ARG A 667 12.31 -11.45 -37.70
N HIS A 668 12.86 -10.50 -36.96
CA HIS A 668 12.22 -9.86 -35.79
C HIS A 668 11.81 -8.41 -36.05
N LYS A 669 11.59 -8.04 -37.32
CA LYS A 669 11.21 -6.68 -37.74
C LYS A 669 10.01 -6.12 -36.99
N LYS A 670 9.04 -6.98 -36.63
CA LYS A 670 7.85 -6.62 -35.84
C LYS A 670 8.22 -5.88 -34.54
N TRP A 671 9.28 -6.32 -33.87
CA TRP A 671 9.68 -5.81 -32.55
C TRP A 671 10.86 -4.84 -32.63
N GLY A 672 11.72 -5.01 -33.64
CA GLY A 672 13.04 -4.38 -33.68
C GLY A 672 14.01 -4.99 -32.66
N LEU A 673 15.31 -4.92 -32.94
CA LEU A 673 16.34 -5.56 -32.09
C LEU A 673 16.44 -4.95 -30.71
N LYS A 674 16.20 -3.64 -30.60
CA LYS A 674 16.24 -2.91 -29.33
C LYS A 674 15.26 -3.48 -28.28
N SER A 675 14.16 -4.09 -28.71
CA SER A 675 13.18 -4.75 -27.81
C SER A 675 13.76 -5.98 -27.11
N PHE A 676 14.87 -6.52 -27.60
CA PHE A 676 15.61 -7.64 -27.02
C PHE A 676 16.79 -7.21 -26.14
N SER A 677 16.95 -5.91 -25.88
CA SER A 677 18.01 -5.35 -25.02
C SER A 677 18.01 -5.89 -23.60
N CYS A 678 19.16 -6.34 -23.12
CA CYS A 678 19.35 -6.88 -21.77
C CYS A 678 19.56 -5.80 -20.69
N ALA A 679 19.66 -4.53 -21.09
CA ALA A 679 19.83 -3.38 -20.20
C ALA A 679 18.85 -3.35 -19.00
N PRO A 680 17.54 -3.66 -19.17
CA PRO A 680 16.61 -3.61 -18.04
C PRO A 680 16.86 -4.73 -17.01
N VAL A 681 17.39 -5.87 -17.44
CA VAL A 681 17.74 -7.00 -16.56
C VAL A 681 18.96 -6.65 -15.72
N GLU A 682 19.98 -6.04 -16.33
CA GLU A 682 21.14 -5.49 -15.61
C GLU A 682 20.71 -4.44 -14.58
N ASN A 683 19.84 -3.52 -14.98
CA ASN A 683 19.28 -2.51 -14.08
C ASN A 683 18.47 -3.13 -12.94
N LYS A 684 17.69 -4.19 -13.20
CA LYS A 684 16.94 -4.92 -12.18
C LYS A 684 17.88 -5.59 -11.18
N ASN A 685 18.93 -6.26 -11.65
CA ASN A 685 19.97 -6.83 -10.80
C ASN A 685 20.63 -5.75 -9.94
N HIS A 686 20.99 -4.61 -10.51
CA HIS A 686 21.54 -3.47 -9.76
C HIS A 686 20.57 -2.93 -8.70
N GLN A 687 19.27 -2.87 -9.00
CA GLN A 687 18.23 -2.47 -8.05
C GLN A 687 18.12 -3.46 -6.89
N HIS A 688 18.11 -4.77 -7.16
CA HIS A 688 18.09 -5.80 -6.11
C HIS A 688 19.30 -5.68 -5.19
N VAL A 689 20.51 -5.58 -5.76
CA VAL A 689 21.76 -5.39 -5.01
C VAL A 689 21.69 -4.14 -4.12
N THR A 690 21.28 -3.01 -4.69
CA THR A 690 21.25 -1.73 -3.97
C THR A 690 20.18 -1.69 -2.88
N GLN A 691 19.01 -2.28 -3.12
CA GLN A 691 17.87 -2.21 -2.21
C GLN A 691 17.97 -3.16 -1.02
N PHE A 692 18.46 -4.37 -1.26
CA PHE A 692 18.40 -5.45 -0.27
C PHE A 692 19.76 -5.76 0.37
N PHE A 693 20.86 -5.31 -0.24
CA PHE A 693 22.20 -5.65 0.24
C PHE A 693 23.08 -4.42 0.53
N ARG A 694 22.86 -3.24 -0.08
CA ARG A 694 23.69 -2.03 0.19
C ARG A 694 23.10 -1.08 1.25
N LYS A 695 21.79 -1.05 1.41
CA LYS A 695 21.12 -0.26 2.46
C LYS A 695 20.94 -1.19 3.66
N THR A 696 21.48 -0.80 4.82
CA THR A 696 21.28 -1.49 6.10
C THR A 696 19.82 -1.90 6.27
N LEU A 697 19.63 -3.12 6.75
CA LEU A 697 18.37 -3.83 6.83
C LEU A 697 17.25 -2.95 7.39
N ARG A 698 16.21 -2.75 6.57
CA ARG A 698 15.04 -1.89 6.85
C ARG A 698 14.25 -2.27 8.11
N ASP A 699 14.51 -3.44 8.68
CA ASP A 699 13.63 -4.04 9.69
C ASP A 699 14.21 -4.14 11.10
N GLY A 700 15.48 -3.80 11.35
CA GLY A 700 16.04 -3.83 12.72
C GLY A 700 15.66 -5.10 13.49
N GLY A 701 15.67 -6.25 12.81
CA GLY A 701 15.05 -7.49 13.29
C GLY A 701 15.98 -8.28 14.20
N ASN A 702 15.51 -8.58 15.41
CA ASN A 702 16.09 -9.61 16.28
C ASN A 702 16.34 -10.90 15.47
N GLY A 703 17.54 -11.47 15.59
CA GLY A 703 18.09 -12.54 14.75
C GLY A 703 17.38 -13.90 14.75
N THR A 704 16.20 -14.05 15.35
CA THR A 704 15.51 -15.35 15.50
C THR A 704 14.39 -15.62 14.49
N ASN A 705 13.92 -14.62 13.71
CA ASN A 705 12.84 -14.76 12.71
C ASN A 705 13.19 -14.17 11.32
N ARG A 706 14.48 -14.09 10.98
CA ARG A 706 14.96 -13.43 9.75
C ARG A 706 14.68 -14.28 8.51
N LYS A 707 13.89 -13.75 7.57
CA LYS A 707 13.52 -14.43 6.30
C LYS A 707 14.66 -14.28 5.28
N LEU A 708 14.89 -15.31 4.45
CA LEU A 708 15.95 -15.28 3.41
C LEU A 708 15.81 -14.07 2.47
N ALA A 709 16.90 -13.35 2.20
CA ALA A 709 16.92 -12.16 1.34
C ALA A 709 16.26 -12.40 -0.03
N ILE A 710 16.48 -13.56 -0.64
CA ILE A 710 15.87 -13.94 -1.94
C ILE A 710 14.34 -14.00 -1.86
N LEU A 711 13.79 -14.53 -0.76
CA LEU A 711 12.35 -14.55 -0.56
C LEU A 711 11.80 -13.14 -0.35
N GLN A 712 12.53 -12.27 0.37
CA GLN A 712 12.13 -10.88 0.55
C GLN A 712 12.09 -10.11 -0.79
N ILE A 713 13.07 -10.35 -1.67
CA ILE A 713 13.12 -9.77 -3.03
C ILE A 713 11.90 -10.23 -3.84
N LEU A 714 11.63 -11.54 -3.89
CA LEU A 714 10.50 -12.07 -4.66
C LEU A 714 9.15 -11.63 -4.09
N GLU A 715 9.01 -11.50 -2.76
CA GLU A 715 7.82 -10.92 -2.16
C GLU A 715 7.64 -9.45 -2.52
N PHE A 716 8.73 -8.68 -2.52
CA PHE A 716 8.71 -7.29 -2.98
C PHE A 716 8.28 -7.18 -4.44
N GLU A 717 8.79 -8.04 -5.32
CA GLU A 717 8.33 -8.09 -6.71
C GLU A 717 6.86 -8.50 -6.84
N ASN A 718 6.38 -9.44 -6.04
CA ASN A 718 4.96 -9.79 -5.98
C ASN A 718 4.09 -8.59 -5.54
N ARG A 719 4.55 -7.79 -4.58
CA ARG A 719 3.84 -6.56 -4.21
C ARG A 719 3.85 -5.52 -5.34
N LYS A 720 4.96 -5.38 -6.07
CA LYS A 720 5.03 -4.52 -7.27
C LYS A 720 4.02 -4.96 -8.34
N LEU A 721 3.87 -6.27 -8.57
CA LEU A 721 2.83 -6.80 -9.45
C LEU A 721 1.42 -6.41 -8.97
N TYR A 722 1.15 -6.58 -7.68
CA TYR A 722 -0.12 -6.16 -7.07
C TYR A 722 -0.39 -4.68 -7.33
N TYR A 723 0.62 -3.82 -7.20
CA TYR A 723 0.44 -2.39 -7.42
C TYR A 723 0.15 -2.03 -8.88
N ASN A 724 0.79 -2.71 -9.82
CA ASN A 724 0.65 -2.41 -11.25
C ASN A 724 -0.67 -2.93 -11.85
N CYS A 725 -1.28 -3.95 -11.22
CA CYS A 725 -2.55 -4.54 -11.69
C CYS A 725 -3.78 -3.95 -11.00
N ASN A 726 -3.63 -3.31 -9.85
CA ASN A 726 -4.73 -2.65 -9.16
C ASN A 726 -4.68 -1.14 -9.43
N ASP A 727 -5.70 -0.64 -10.14
CA ASP A 727 -5.83 0.80 -10.37
C ASP A 727 -6.01 1.53 -9.04
N PHE A 728 -4.98 2.26 -8.60
CA PHE A 728 -5.11 3.18 -7.47
C PHE A 728 -5.65 4.55 -7.87
N HIS A 729 -6.29 4.69 -9.03
CA HIS A 729 -6.80 5.95 -9.53
C HIS A 729 -8.25 6.19 -9.10
N ASN A 730 -8.46 6.53 -7.84
CA ASN A 730 -9.67 7.22 -7.37
C ASN A 730 -9.30 8.12 -6.19
N ILE A 731 -8.51 9.16 -6.45
CA ILE A 731 -8.33 10.26 -5.49
C ILE A 731 -9.51 11.21 -5.71
N PRO A 732 -10.34 11.49 -4.68
CA PRO A 732 -11.40 12.49 -4.80
C PRO A 732 -10.82 13.85 -5.21
N ASN A 733 -11.45 14.52 -6.18
CA ASN A 733 -11.09 15.89 -6.55
C ASN A 733 -11.23 16.79 -5.29
N THR A 734 -10.11 17.36 -4.84
CA THR A 734 -10.07 18.18 -3.63
C THR A 734 -10.01 19.66 -4.03
N ILE A 735 -11.03 20.44 -3.67
CA ILE A 735 -11.02 21.90 -3.79
C ILE A 735 -10.58 22.48 -2.45
N LYS A 736 -9.41 23.13 -2.40
CA LYS A 736 -8.92 23.82 -1.20
C LYS A 736 -9.46 25.24 -1.18
N LEU A 737 -10.23 25.59 -0.15
CA LEU A 737 -10.79 26.92 0.05
C LEU A 737 -10.33 27.43 1.42
N GLN A 738 -10.01 28.73 1.48
CA GLN A 738 -9.75 29.45 2.72
C GLN A 738 -10.88 30.46 2.88
N ILE A 739 -11.64 30.35 3.97
CA ILE A 739 -12.77 31.22 4.30
C ILE A 739 -12.29 32.32 5.24
#